data_AF-A0A7R9L794-F1
#
_entry.id   AF-A0A7R9L794-F1
#
_cell.length_a   1.000
_cell.length_b   1.000
_cell.length_c   1.000
_cell.angle_alpha   90.00
_cell.angle_beta   90.00
_cell.angle_gamma   90.00
#
_symmetry.space_group_name_H-M   'P 1'
#
loop_
_entity.id
_entity.type
_entity.pdbx_description
1 polymer ?
#
loop_
_entity_poly.entity_id
_entity_poly.type
_entity_poly.pdbx_seq_one_letter_code
_entity_poly.pdbx_strand_id
1 'polypeptide(L)'
;MKNKAAQSQAWKTVQIARHPERPQFLDYVGEIFTEFDTLHGDRLYGDDGAMVGGLARFNGQPVMVVGQHRGRSTREKLQHNFGMCNPEGYRKSQRLLDMAERFNLPVFTFVDTMGAYPGIGAEERGQAEAIATSLAQLSSLKVPVIATVLGEGGSGGALGIGVADRVIMLSHSIYSVISPEGCASILWKTADKAEQASEALALTADKLKEIGIVEYVVDEGEGAHLHPFEVMEKLKDVLKQALDELQPMTAEERCEALWQRQFRSCFLKQYSQFPENTRFLIGCSGGMDSMLLLHLMVQLFPKQIRAIYVNHHLQKVSDAWADFVAQQCTVLNIPYILQSVQVAQGNLENQARQARYQAYLQHIDENEVLVLAHHQQDQAETLMLRLLSGAGVTGLSAMQSIDQRDQLLIWRPLLDTSREQICQWVEQLKIDYVDDPSNLDIHYDRAWCRHELWHILQSRYPKMQQALARTSYLMQDADEILNEVVQQDLKFCGHPTQLDLAKLASLSPARQRQLLSVWMKGEGTYRPALDMVQRLQDEVIESKTDAQAALHWNHFYYLRYQNQLYRIEQNQYLASKSKQLPQEQEVQFQLHQQLQFTSGVFQIESSKMGLSFALFNHKLTLKPRLGGEKIHLYGRVGAWPLKKAIQEAHIFPWMRHTIQILSVDNVMLGVFTPNGFWLAQSEYCEVGGWQPNLISELKTKVERDS
;
A
#
# COMPACT_ATOMS: atom_id res chain seq x y z
N MET A 1 -36.96 34.20 4.13
CA MET A 1 -36.09 33.65 5.18
C MET A 1 -35.11 32.69 4.51
N LYS A 2 -33.82 33.04 4.43
CA LYS A 2 -32.80 32.12 3.90
C LYS A 2 -32.67 30.97 4.91
N ASN A 3 -32.88 29.72 4.48
CA ASN A 3 -32.51 28.53 5.25
C ASN A 3 -31.04 28.67 5.65
N LYS A 4 -30.77 28.93 6.94
CA LYS A 4 -29.41 28.75 7.49
C LYS A 4 -29.10 27.27 7.32
N ALA A 5 -28.07 26.95 6.53
CA ALA A 5 -27.51 25.61 6.54
C ALA A 5 -27.21 25.22 8.00
N ALA A 6 -27.51 23.98 8.36
CA ALA A 6 -27.20 23.47 9.70
C ALA A 6 -25.69 23.62 9.93
N GLN A 7 -25.34 24.30 11.02
CA GLN A 7 -23.96 24.54 11.42
C GLN A 7 -23.28 23.20 11.73
N SER A 8 -22.02 23.05 11.32
CA SER A 8 -21.19 21.88 11.61
C SER A 8 -21.16 21.61 13.12
N GLN A 9 -21.19 20.31 13.46
CA GLN A 9 -21.13 19.86 14.84
C GLN A 9 -19.79 20.24 15.48
N ALA A 10 -18.66 20.10 14.76
CA ALA A 10 -17.35 20.49 15.26
C ALA A 10 -17.28 21.99 15.58
N TRP A 11 -17.87 22.85 14.74
CA TRP A 11 -17.90 24.29 14.99
C TRP A 11 -18.81 24.68 16.16
N LYS A 12 -19.95 23.99 16.33
CA LYS A 12 -20.79 24.14 17.52
C LYS A 12 -20.02 23.78 18.80
N THR A 13 -19.25 22.70 18.79
CA THR A 13 -18.37 22.31 19.90
C THR A 13 -17.32 23.40 20.19
N VAL A 14 -16.67 23.96 19.18
CA VAL A 14 -15.72 25.10 19.36
C VAL A 14 -16.40 26.28 20.05
N GLN A 15 -17.65 26.61 19.70
CA GLN A 15 -18.38 27.70 20.34
C GLN A 15 -18.71 27.40 21.82
N ILE A 16 -19.06 26.14 22.14
CA ILE A 16 -19.32 25.72 23.53
C ILE A 16 -18.02 25.70 24.35
N ALA A 17 -16.90 25.26 23.76
CA ALA A 17 -15.57 25.32 24.39
C ALA A 17 -15.17 26.76 24.75
N ARG A 18 -15.59 27.73 23.93
CA ARG A 18 -15.34 29.17 24.09
C ARG A 18 -16.43 29.91 24.87
N HIS A 19 -17.41 29.20 25.43
CA HIS A 19 -18.54 29.83 26.09
C HIS A 19 -18.06 30.73 27.26
N PRO A 20 -18.52 31.99 27.37
CA PRO A 20 -18.03 32.92 28.39
C PRO A 20 -18.23 32.44 29.84
N GLU A 21 -19.27 31.65 30.08
CA GLU A 21 -19.60 31.07 31.39
C GLU A 21 -19.10 29.64 31.55
N ARG A 22 -18.28 29.13 30.62
CA ARG A 22 -17.66 27.82 30.79
C ARG A 22 -16.81 27.84 32.07
N PRO A 23 -16.94 26.83 32.95
CA PRO A 23 -16.13 26.76 34.16
C PRO A 23 -14.64 26.74 33.81
N GLN A 24 -13.84 27.45 34.61
CA GLN A 24 -12.41 27.61 34.40
C GLN A 24 -11.62 26.80 35.43
N PHE A 25 -10.31 26.69 35.25
CA PHE A 25 -9.41 25.93 36.14
C PHE A 25 -9.71 26.07 37.64
N LEU A 26 -9.79 27.30 38.17
CA LEU A 26 -10.02 27.53 39.60
C LEU A 26 -11.41 27.07 40.09
N ASP A 27 -12.41 27.02 39.20
CA ASP A 27 -13.73 26.48 39.55
C ASP A 27 -13.62 24.97 39.79
N TYR A 28 -12.93 24.25 38.89
CA TYR A 28 -12.68 22.82 39.03
C TYR A 28 -11.79 22.52 40.24
N VAL A 29 -10.74 23.31 40.48
CA VAL A 29 -9.87 23.11 41.63
C VAL A 29 -10.64 23.28 42.95
N GLY A 30 -11.47 24.30 43.05
CA GLY A 30 -12.26 24.58 44.25
C GLY A 30 -13.30 23.50 44.57
N GLU A 31 -13.82 22.81 43.56
CA GLU A 31 -14.83 21.76 43.74
C GLU A 31 -14.22 20.36 43.93
N ILE A 32 -13.18 20.03 43.15
CA ILE A 32 -12.64 18.66 43.07
C ILE A 32 -11.57 18.38 44.14
N PHE A 33 -10.81 19.41 44.54
CA PHE A 33 -9.67 19.27 45.43
C PHE A 33 -9.90 20.01 46.75
N THR A 34 -9.25 19.54 47.81
CA THR A 34 -9.23 20.22 49.11
C THR A 34 -7.82 20.69 49.45
N GLU A 35 -7.69 21.62 50.41
CA GLU A 35 -6.37 22.11 50.87
C GLU A 35 -5.46 22.61 49.74
N PHE A 36 -6.01 23.37 48.77
CA PHE A 36 -5.24 23.89 47.65
C PHE A 36 -4.39 25.11 48.04
N ASP A 37 -3.08 24.92 48.13
CA ASP A 37 -2.08 25.95 48.41
C ASP A 37 -1.36 26.36 47.13
N THR A 38 -1.69 27.56 46.62
CA THR A 38 -1.08 28.10 45.40
C THR A 38 0.38 28.46 45.62
N LEU A 39 1.25 28.04 44.70
CA LEU A 39 2.68 28.30 44.73
C LEU A 39 3.09 29.20 43.56
N HIS A 40 3.90 30.23 43.84
CA HIS A 40 4.20 31.31 42.90
C HIS A 40 5.63 31.28 42.36
N GLY A 41 5.81 31.82 41.15
CA GLY A 41 7.10 32.14 40.52
C GLY A 41 7.84 30.96 39.89
N ASP A 42 8.66 31.26 38.88
CA ASP A 42 9.54 30.29 38.20
C ASP A 42 10.96 30.21 38.77
N ARG A 43 11.32 31.15 39.68
CA ARG A 43 12.67 31.34 40.25
C ARG A 43 13.73 31.84 39.25
N LEU A 44 13.31 32.33 38.09
CA LEU A 44 14.19 32.86 37.05
C LEU A 44 13.79 34.26 36.61
N TYR A 45 12.51 34.50 36.32
CA TYR A 45 12.02 35.76 35.77
C TYR A 45 10.79 36.31 36.50
N GLY A 46 9.74 35.52 36.70
CA GLY A 46 8.48 36.05 37.19
C GLY A 46 7.44 35.00 37.60
N ASP A 47 6.30 35.49 38.07
CA ASP A 47 5.10 34.68 38.35
C ASP A 47 4.04 34.98 37.29
N ASP A 48 3.84 34.05 36.36
CA ASP A 48 2.82 34.19 35.32
C ASP A 48 1.43 33.91 35.90
N GLY A 49 0.53 34.90 35.82
CA GLY A 49 -0.86 34.74 36.22
C GLY A 49 -1.61 33.71 35.37
N ALA A 50 -1.24 33.52 34.10
CA ALA A 50 -1.90 32.57 33.22
C ALA A 50 -1.70 31.11 33.65
N MET A 51 -0.59 30.80 34.35
CA MET A 51 -0.27 29.46 34.85
C MET A 51 -0.40 29.42 36.38
N VAL A 52 -1.43 28.74 36.88
CA VAL A 52 -1.69 28.61 38.32
C VAL A 52 -1.42 27.17 38.74
N GLY A 53 -0.78 26.97 39.90
CA GLY A 53 -0.53 25.63 40.39
C GLY A 53 -0.05 25.61 41.83
N GLY A 54 -0.13 24.44 42.46
CA GLY A 54 0.05 24.30 43.89
C GLY A 54 -0.17 22.88 44.40
N LEU A 55 0.09 22.71 45.70
CA LEU A 55 -0.21 21.47 46.42
C LEU A 55 -1.70 21.42 46.72
N ALA A 56 -2.29 20.24 46.64
CA ALA A 56 -3.69 20.01 46.99
C ALA A 56 -3.87 18.61 47.57
N ARG A 57 -5.10 18.29 47.94
CA ARG A 57 -5.54 16.93 48.27
C ARG A 57 -6.66 16.49 47.35
N PHE A 58 -6.46 15.33 46.74
CA PHE A 58 -7.48 14.63 45.95
C PHE A 58 -7.93 13.41 46.71
N ASN A 59 -9.19 13.38 47.17
CA ASN A 59 -9.72 12.33 48.05
C ASN A 59 -8.80 12.01 49.26
N GLY A 60 -8.22 13.06 49.85
CA GLY A 60 -7.30 12.97 51.00
C GLY A 60 -5.84 12.66 50.66
N GLN A 61 -5.52 12.25 49.43
CA GLN A 61 -4.15 12.01 48.97
C GLN A 61 -3.47 13.32 48.55
N PRO A 62 -2.22 13.60 48.97
CA PRO A 62 -1.50 14.79 48.52
C PRO A 62 -1.11 14.68 47.05
N VAL A 63 -1.34 15.75 46.30
CA VAL A 63 -1.14 15.82 44.84
C VAL A 63 -0.60 17.19 44.43
N MET A 64 0.01 17.27 43.25
CA MET A 64 0.35 18.53 42.60
C MET A 64 -0.70 18.85 41.55
N VAL A 65 -1.22 20.08 41.54
CA VAL A 65 -2.21 20.54 40.57
C VAL A 65 -1.67 21.76 39.83
N VAL A 66 -1.73 21.75 38.50
CA VAL A 66 -1.28 22.86 37.64
C VAL A 66 -2.29 23.09 36.52
N GLY A 67 -2.57 24.33 36.15
CA GLY A 67 -3.47 24.60 35.05
C GLY A 67 -3.45 26.02 34.54
N GLN A 68 -4.01 26.18 33.35
CA GLN A 68 -4.18 27.47 32.70
C GLN A 68 -5.47 28.13 33.20
N HIS A 69 -5.39 29.39 33.61
CA HIS A 69 -6.55 30.13 34.08
C HIS A 69 -6.79 31.37 33.20
N ARG A 70 -8.02 31.55 32.72
CA ARG A 70 -8.34 32.63 31.76
C ARG A 70 -8.79 33.93 32.43
N GLY A 71 -9.45 33.84 33.59
CA GLY A 71 -10.12 34.95 34.25
C GLY A 71 -11.53 35.20 33.71
N ARG A 72 -12.46 35.63 34.57
CA ARG A 72 -13.86 35.90 34.19
C ARG A 72 -14.09 37.38 33.87
N SER A 73 -13.65 38.26 34.77
CA SER A 73 -13.78 39.71 34.58
C SER A 73 -12.74 40.24 33.59
N THR A 74 -12.97 41.40 32.97
CA THR A 74 -11.96 42.04 32.09
C THR A 74 -10.63 42.27 32.82
N ARG A 75 -10.70 42.64 34.10
CA ARG A 75 -9.52 42.85 34.94
C ARG A 75 -8.75 41.55 35.16
N GLU A 76 -9.46 40.46 35.50
CA GLU A 76 -8.85 39.13 35.65
C GLU A 76 -8.28 38.62 34.34
N LYS A 77 -8.98 38.79 33.22
CA LYS A 77 -8.49 38.37 31.90
C LYS A 77 -7.17 39.04 31.53
N LEU A 78 -7.01 40.32 31.86
CA LEU A 78 -5.74 41.02 31.68
C LEU A 78 -4.66 40.52 32.65
N GLN A 79 -5.03 40.25 33.91
CA GLN A 79 -4.11 39.72 34.92
C GLN A 79 -3.59 38.32 34.58
N HIS A 80 -4.46 37.47 34.03
CA HIS A 80 -4.16 36.09 33.66
C HIS A 80 -3.87 35.91 32.16
N ASN A 81 -3.67 37.00 31.43
CA ASN A 81 -3.39 37.03 30.00
C ASN A 81 -4.31 36.12 29.16
N PHE A 82 -5.61 36.09 29.49
CA PHE A 82 -6.61 35.24 28.84
C PHE A 82 -6.28 33.74 28.85
N GLY A 83 -5.43 33.28 29.77
CA GLY A 83 -4.91 31.91 29.85
C GLY A 83 -3.76 31.61 28.90
N MET A 84 -3.19 32.64 28.25
CA MET A 84 -2.05 32.50 27.34
C MET A 84 -0.74 32.69 28.11
N CYS A 85 -0.03 31.60 28.37
CA CYS A 85 1.20 31.65 29.16
C CYS A 85 2.38 32.28 28.40
N ASN A 86 3.18 33.03 29.13
CA ASN A 86 4.56 33.41 28.79
C ASN A 86 5.54 32.27 29.17
N PRO A 87 6.82 32.36 28.79
CA PRO A 87 7.80 31.30 29.06
C PRO A 87 7.96 31.00 30.56
N GLU A 88 7.95 32.04 31.40
CA GLU A 88 7.98 31.93 32.86
C GLU A 88 6.79 31.13 33.43
N GLY A 89 5.63 31.10 32.76
CA GLY A 89 4.51 30.24 33.15
C GLY A 89 4.84 28.76 32.98
N TYR A 90 5.42 28.38 31.84
CA TYR A 90 5.88 27.01 31.60
C TYR A 90 7.01 26.62 32.55
N ARG A 91 7.98 27.51 32.81
CA ARG A 91 9.06 27.26 33.78
C ARG A 91 8.55 27.12 35.22
N LYS A 92 7.52 27.90 35.59
CA LYS A 92 6.81 27.73 36.87
C LYS A 92 6.17 26.33 36.95
N SER A 93 5.48 25.88 35.89
CA SER A 93 4.96 24.52 35.83
C SER A 93 6.08 23.50 36.01
N GLN A 94 7.18 23.63 35.26
CA GLN A 94 8.32 22.72 35.35
C GLN A 94 8.85 22.59 36.78
N ARG A 95 9.03 23.72 37.47
CA ARG A 95 9.47 23.74 38.87
C ARG A 95 8.50 23.00 39.80
N LEU A 96 7.19 23.12 39.57
CA LEU A 96 6.17 22.43 40.35
C LEU A 96 6.19 20.91 40.07
N LEU A 97 6.41 20.52 38.82
CA LEU A 97 6.53 19.11 38.42
C LEU A 97 7.77 18.44 39.02
N ASP A 98 8.92 19.13 39.03
CA ASP A 98 10.13 18.65 39.73
C ASP A 98 9.88 18.44 41.22
N MET A 99 9.09 19.33 41.83
CA MET A 99 8.70 19.21 43.23
C MET A 99 7.77 18.01 43.44
N ALA A 100 6.80 17.81 42.55
CA ALA A 100 5.90 16.66 42.60
C ALA A 100 6.67 15.35 42.51
N GLU A 101 7.59 15.22 41.56
CA GLU A 101 8.43 14.02 41.42
C GLU A 101 9.30 13.78 42.65
N ARG A 102 9.96 14.83 43.17
CA ARG A 102 10.81 14.72 44.36
C ARG A 102 10.07 14.17 45.58
N PHE A 103 8.79 14.50 45.72
CA PHE A 103 7.94 14.05 46.82
C PHE A 103 7.01 12.89 46.44
N ASN A 104 7.21 12.29 45.25
CA ASN A 104 6.41 11.19 44.73
C ASN A 104 4.89 11.48 44.73
N LEU A 105 4.51 12.69 44.33
CA LEU A 105 3.13 13.15 44.27
C LEU A 105 2.55 12.96 42.87
N PRO A 106 1.35 12.40 42.73
CA PRO A 106 0.63 12.43 41.46
C PRO A 106 0.39 13.86 40.98
N VAL A 107 0.40 14.04 39.67
CA VAL A 107 0.24 15.34 39.00
C VAL A 107 -1.08 15.37 38.25
N PHE A 108 -1.84 16.44 38.45
CA PHE A 108 -3.03 16.77 37.66
C PHE A 108 -2.80 18.07 36.90
N THR A 109 -2.85 18.01 35.57
CA THR A 109 -2.76 19.19 34.72
C THR A 109 -4.10 19.52 34.07
N PHE A 110 -4.41 20.81 33.96
CA PHE A 110 -5.66 21.31 33.41
C PHE A 110 -5.41 22.32 32.30
N VAL A 111 -5.78 21.95 31.08
CA VAL A 111 -5.57 22.70 29.86
C VAL A 111 -6.82 23.52 29.53
N ASP A 112 -6.64 24.84 29.43
CA ASP A 112 -7.65 25.78 28.94
C ASP A 112 -6.98 27.06 28.41
N THR A 113 -6.45 26.96 27.20
CA THR A 113 -5.74 28.04 26.53
C THR A 113 -6.00 28.06 25.02
N MET A 114 -6.08 29.26 24.46
CA MET A 114 -6.08 29.44 22.99
C MET A 114 -4.69 29.19 22.39
N GLY A 115 -3.65 29.17 23.22
CA GLY A 115 -2.26 28.98 22.83
C GLY A 115 -1.30 29.75 23.73
N ALA A 116 0.00 29.48 23.55
CA ALA A 116 1.05 30.26 24.22
C ALA A 116 1.00 31.71 23.74
N TYR A 117 1.37 32.66 24.60
CA TYR A 117 1.32 34.08 24.25
C TYR A 117 2.31 34.42 23.12
N PRO A 118 1.85 34.94 21.97
CA PRO A 118 2.70 35.21 20.80
C PRO A 118 3.23 36.65 20.84
N GLY A 119 3.98 36.99 21.89
CA GLY A 119 4.51 38.34 22.12
C GLY A 119 6.03 38.44 21.97
N ILE A 120 6.54 39.64 21.66
CA ILE A 120 7.99 39.90 21.53
C ILE A 120 8.74 39.47 22.79
N GLY A 121 8.26 39.88 23.97
CA GLY A 121 8.91 39.52 25.23
C GLY A 121 8.88 38.00 25.50
N ALA A 122 7.85 37.29 25.04
CA ALA A 122 7.81 35.83 25.17
C ALA A 122 8.87 35.17 24.28
N GLU A 123 9.08 35.67 23.06
CA GLU A 123 10.13 35.20 22.17
C GLU A 123 11.53 35.51 22.73
N GLU A 124 11.79 36.74 23.19
CA GLU A 124 13.07 37.14 23.81
C GLU A 124 13.44 36.28 25.01
N ARG A 125 12.43 35.78 25.74
CA ARG A 125 12.59 34.92 26.91
C ARG A 125 12.52 33.42 26.60
N GLY A 126 12.42 33.04 25.33
CA GLY A 126 12.48 31.64 24.89
C GLY A 126 11.18 30.86 25.06
N GLN A 127 10.08 31.32 24.46
CA GLN A 127 8.79 30.60 24.47
C GLN A 127 8.90 29.18 23.92
N ALA A 128 9.59 29.00 22.78
CA ALA A 128 9.81 27.69 22.19
C ALA A 128 10.65 26.77 23.09
N GLU A 129 11.70 27.30 23.72
CA GLU A 129 12.54 26.55 24.67
C GLU A 129 11.72 26.12 25.89
N ALA A 130 10.98 27.03 26.51
CA ALA A 130 10.20 26.71 27.70
C ALA A 130 9.13 25.63 27.42
N ILE A 131 8.47 25.68 26.27
CA ILE A 131 7.54 24.61 25.88
C ILE A 131 8.29 23.30 25.63
N ALA A 132 9.35 23.30 24.82
CA ALA A 132 10.12 22.10 24.51
C ALA A 132 10.70 21.40 25.76
N THR A 133 11.22 22.19 26.71
CA THR A 133 11.72 21.70 28.00
C THR A 133 10.59 21.09 28.83
N SER A 134 9.39 21.67 28.81
CA SER A 134 8.22 21.09 29.50
C SER A 134 7.82 19.73 28.89
N LEU A 135 7.84 19.61 27.55
CA LEU A 135 7.54 18.34 26.88
C LEU A 135 8.54 17.25 27.27
N ALA A 136 9.84 17.58 27.26
CA ALA A 136 10.89 16.66 27.67
C ALA A 136 10.73 16.22 29.12
N GLN A 137 10.50 17.17 30.03
CA GLN A 137 10.31 16.88 31.45
C GLN A 137 9.10 15.98 31.69
N LEU A 138 7.91 16.36 31.21
CA LEU A 138 6.67 15.59 31.38
C LEU A 138 6.80 14.16 30.85
N SER A 139 7.51 13.97 29.72
CA SER A 139 7.75 12.64 29.15
C SER A 139 8.66 11.73 29.99
N SER A 140 9.38 12.31 30.96
CA SER A 140 10.37 11.62 31.79
C SER A 140 9.98 11.52 33.27
N LEU A 141 8.83 12.08 33.66
CA LEU A 141 8.36 12.09 35.04
C LEU A 141 8.06 10.68 35.54
N LYS A 142 8.53 10.38 36.75
CA LYS A 142 8.38 9.08 37.41
C LYS A 142 7.15 8.96 38.29
N VAL A 143 6.30 9.98 38.32
CA VAL A 143 5.02 10.01 39.03
C VAL A 143 3.87 9.95 38.04
N PRO A 144 2.67 9.46 38.45
CA PRO A 144 1.49 9.49 37.60
C PRO A 144 1.12 10.92 37.18
N VAL A 145 0.90 11.15 35.89
CA VAL A 145 0.46 12.44 35.33
C VAL A 145 -0.87 12.25 34.60
N ILE A 146 -1.87 13.06 34.96
CA ILE A 146 -3.18 13.08 34.31
C ILE A 146 -3.46 14.48 33.78
N ALA A 147 -3.60 14.62 32.46
CA ALA A 147 -3.94 15.87 31.80
C ALA A 147 -5.44 15.92 31.46
N THR A 148 -6.09 17.05 31.72
CA THR A 148 -7.51 17.26 31.40
C THR A 148 -7.69 18.52 30.56
N VAL A 149 -8.28 18.39 29.37
CA VAL A 149 -8.67 19.55 28.54
C VAL A 149 -10.06 20.01 28.92
N LEU A 150 -10.13 21.12 29.65
CA LEU A 150 -11.37 21.70 30.15
C LEU A 150 -12.09 22.52 29.10
N GLY A 151 -11.36 23.31 28.30
CA GLY A 151 -11.94 24.21 27.30
C GLY A 151 -11.20 24.15 25.99
N GLU A 152 -10.30 25.10 25.76
CA GLU A 152 -9.48 25.12 24.56
C GLU A 152 -8.11 24.47 24.80
N GLY A 153 -7.72 23.51 23.96
CA GLY A 153 -6.40 22.92 23.87
C GLY A 153 -5.62 23.51 22.70
N GLY A 154 -5.13 24.74 22.85
CA GLY A 154 -4.45 25.48 21.78
C GLY A 154 -2.97 25.10 21.60
N SER A 155 -2.68 24.31 20.55
CA SER A 155 -1.36 24.08 19.99
C SER A 155 -0.29 23.68 21.04
N GLY A 156 0.97 24.05 20.80
CA GLY A 156 2.08 23.82 21.73
C GLY A 156 1.89 24.46 23.09
N GLY A 157 1.03 25.49 23.20
CA GLY A 157 0.75 26.14 24.47
C GLY A 157 -0.06 25.28 25.43
N ALA A 158 -1.01 24.50 24.90
CA ALA A 158 -1.69 23.45 25.63
C ALA A 158 -0.77 22.25 25.89
N LEU A 159 -0.04 21.81 24.86
CA LEU A 159 0.83 20.64 24.94
C LEU A 159 1.95 20.79 25.99
N GLY A 160 2.40 22.03 26.26
CA GLY A 160 3.39 22.34 27.28
C GLY A 160 3.01 21.89 28.70
N ILE A 161 1.74 21.59 28.98
CA ILE A 161 1.29 20.91 30.22
C ILE A 161 0.38 19.71 29.93
N GLY A 162 0.31 19.27 28.67
CA GLY A 162 -0.64 18.28 28.19
C GLY A 162 -0.06 16.89 27.92
N VAL A 163 1.25 16.69 28.11
CA VAL A 163 1.90 15.38 28.03
C VAL A 163 1.66 14.63 29.35
N ALA A 164 0.96 13.49 29.29
CA ALA A 164 0.50 12.80 30.48
C ALA A 164 0.27 11.30 30.24
N ASP A 165 0.27 10.50 31.30
CA ASP A 165 -0.05 9.07 31.27
C ASP A 165 -1.53 8.81 30.90
N ARG A 166 -2.42 9.75 31.24
CA ARG A 166 -3.82 9.75 30.80
C ARG A 166 -4.21 11.17 30.40
N VAL A 167 -4.87 11.28 29.24
CA VAL A 167 -5.45 12.49 28.70
C VAL A 167 -6.96 12.33 28.72
N ILE A 168 -7.61 13.27 29.41
CA ILE A 168 -9.05 13.36 29.57
C ILE A 168 -9.52 14.61 28.82
N MET A 169 -10.64 14.51 28.13
CA MET A 169 -11.30 15.68 27.55
C MET A 169 -12.74 15.77 28.05
N LEU A 170 -13.23 16.99 28.27
CA LEU A 170 -14.67 17.20 28.35
C LEU A 170 -15.27 17.11 26.94
N SER A 171 -16.49 16.57 26.81
CA SER A 171 -17.11 16.26 25.50
C SER A 171 -17.20 17.44 24.52
N HIS A 172 -17.32 18.68 25.03
CA HIS A 172 -17.32 19.91 24.23
C HIS A 172 -16.02 20.70 24.32
N SER A 173 -14.96 20.15 24.92
CA SER A 173 -13.62 20.75 24.80
C SER A 173 -12.99 20.42 23.46
N ILE A 174 -11.99 21.20 23.07
CA ILE A 174 -11.30 21.05 21.77
C ILE A 174 -9.80 20.93 21.98
N TYR A 175 -9.10 20.15 21.14
CA TYR A 175 -7.64 20.07 21.15
C TYR A 175 -7.12 20.12 19.72
N SER A 176 -6.28 21.10 19.38
CA SER A 176 -5.82 21.27 18.00
C SER A 176 -4.43 21.85 17.88
N VAL A 177 -3.73 21.49 16.81
CA VAL A 177 -2.39 21.99 16.48
C VAL A 177 -2.38 23.48 16.10
N ILE A 178 -3.51 24.02 15.66
CA ILE A 178 -3.71 25.42 15.26
C ILE A 178 -5.16 25.82 15.51
N SER A 179 -5.44 27.10 15.74
CA SER A 179 -6.83 27.57 15.81
C SER A 179 -7.56 27.34 14.48
N PRO A 180 -8.88 27.07 14.50
CA PRO A 180 -9.69 26.96 13.28
C PRO A 180 -9.56 28.18 12.37
N GLU A 181 -9.55 29.38 12.95
CA GLU A 181 -9.37 30.64 12.22
C GLU A 181 -7.99 30.73 11.56
N GLY A 182 -6.94 30.32 12.30
CA GLY A 182 -5.57 30.28 11.78
C GLY A 182 -5.45 29.33 10.60
N CYS A 183 -5.95 28.10 10.75
CA CYS A 183 -5.98 27.10 9.68
C CYS A 183 -6.74 27.61 8.44
N ALA A 184 -7.93 28.20 8.64
CA ALA A 184 -8.74 28.76 7.58
C ALA A 184 -8.00 29.87 6.81
N SER A 185 -7.33 30.77 7.54
CA SER A 185 -6.55 31.85 6.94
C SER A 185 -5.34 31.37 6.12
N ILE A 186 -4.77 30.21 6.44
CA ILE A 186 -3.61 29.65 5.72
C ILE A 186 -4.07 28.83 4.51
N LEU A 187 -4.92 27.82 4.74
CA LEU A 187 -5.29 26.86 3.70
C LEU A 187 -6.35 27.40 2.74
N TRP A 188 -7.27 28.22 3.26
CA TRP A 188 -8.35 28.80 2.47
C TRP A 188 -8.22 30.30 2.24
N LYS A 189 -7.15 30.94 2.76
CA LYS A 189 -6.89 32.38 2.61
C LYS A 189 -8.01 33.28 3.17
N THR A 190 -8.85 32.76 4.06
CA THR A 190 -9.89 33.53 4.78
C THR A 190 -10.24 32.87 6.11
N ALA A 191 -10.44 33.68 7.16
CA ALA A 191 -10.91 33.20 8.47
C ALA A 191 -12.39 32.78 8.46
N ASP A 192 -13.18 33.23 7.47
CA ASP A 192 -14.62 32.91 7.36
C ASP A 192 -14.89 31.41 7.21
N LYS A 193 -13.86 30.65 6.82
CA LYS A 193 -13.91 29.19 6.67
C LYS A 193 -13.49 28.43 7.93
N ALA A 194 -13.50 29.08 9.09
CA ALA A 194 -13.19 28.44 10.38
C ALA A 194 -14.06 27.20 10.64
N GLU A 195 -15.36 27.26 10.30
CA GLU A 195 -16.26 26.11 10.42
C GLU A 195 -15.79 24.90 9.58
N GLN A 196 -15.41 25.14 8.33
CA GLN A 196 -14.86 24.10 7.45
C GLN A 196 -13.50 23.59 7.97
N ALA A 197 -12.67 24.48 8.50
CA ALA A 197 -11.38 24.12 9.08
C ALA A 197 -11.54 23.27 10.35
N SER A 198 -12.54 23.53 11.19
CA SER A 198 -12.81 22.74 12.41
C SER A 198 -13.09 21.28 12.11
N GLU A 199 -13.88 20.98 11.07
CA GLU A 199 -14.11 19.60 10.63
C GLU A 199 -12.83 18.95 10.09
N ALA A 200 -12.07 19.68 9.26
CA ALA A 200 -10.83 19.16 8.68
C ALA A 200 -9.74 18.89 9.73
N LEU A 201 -9.75 19.61 10.84
CA LEU A 201 -8.77 19.47 11.93
C LEU A 201 -9.08 18.29 12.88
N ALA A 202 -10.29 17.70 12.83
CA ALA A 202 -10.71 16.60 13.70
C ALA A 202 -10.45 16.86 15.21
N LEU A 203 -10.76 18.09 15.65
CA LEU A 203 -10.37 18.65 16.96
C LEU A 203 -11.25 18.26 18.16
N THR A 204 -12.34 17.50 17.95
CA THR A 204 -13.34 17.19 18.97
C THR A 204 -12.95 15.98 19.83
N ALA A 205 -13.42 15.95 21.07
CA ALA A 205 -13.12 14.88 22.03
C ALA A 205 -13.40 13.46 21.48
N ASP A 206 -14.54 13.25 20.81
CA ASP A 206 -14.90 11.95 20.23
C ASP A 206 -13.93 11.50 19.13
N LYS A 207 -13.51 12.42 18.26
CA LYS A 207 -12.57 12.13 17.18
C LYS A 207 -11.18 11.81 17.71
N LEU A 208 -10.73 12.57 18.72
CA LEU A 208 -9.44 12.36 19.36
C LEU A 208 -9.40 11.06 20.18
N LYS A 209 -10.54 10.64 20.73
CA LYS A 209 -10.70 9.31 21.34
C LYS A 209 -10.64 8.19 20.31
N GLU A 210 -11.32 8.34 19.17
CA GLU A 210 -11.33 7.36 18.07
C GLU A 210 -9.92 7.06 17.54
N ILE A 211 -9.05 8.07 17.44
CA ILE A 211 -7.67 7.92 16.99
C ILE A 211 -6.67 7.57 18.10
N GLY A 212 -7.13 7.45 19.36
CA GLY A 212 -6.30 7.02 20.49
C GLY A 212 -5.40 8.10 21.10
N ILE A 213 -5.71 9.39 20.93
CA ILE A 213 -5.00 10.50 21.61
C ILE A 213 -5.60 10.76 23.00
N VAL A 214 -6.88 10.46 23.20
CA VAL A 214 -7.64 10.72 24.44
C VAL A 214 -8.16 9.41 25.00
N GLU A 215 -7.97 9.15 26.29
CA GLU A 215 -8.44 7.93 26.94
C GLU A 215 -9.89 8.05 27.43
N TYR A 216 -10.23 9.16 28.06
CA TYR A 216 -11.56 9.38 28.61
C TYR A 216 -12.19 10.66 28.10
N VAL A 217 -13.49 10.58 27.85
CA VAL A 217 -14.33 11.72 27.51
C VAL A 217 -15.39 11.84 28.58
N VAL A 218 -15.47 13.02 29.20
CA VAL A 218 -16.47 13.33 30.24
C VAL A 218 -17.65 14.03 29.56
N ASP A 219 -18.82 13.42 29.65
CA ASP A 219 -20.04 13.96 29.05
C ASP A 219 -20.57 15.18 29.80
N GLU A 220 -20.67 16.29 29.08
CA GLU A 220 -21.17 17.59 29.54
C GLU A 220 -22.64 17.84 29.15
N GLY A 221 -23.28 16.92 28.43
CA GLY A 221 -24.61 17.12 27.86
C GLY A 221 -24.61 18.25 26.84
N GLU A 222 -25.35 19.32 27.12
CA GLU A 222 -25.41 20.52 26.26
C GLU A 222 -24.27 21.52 26.52
N GLY A 223 -23.47 21.32 27.57
CA GLY A 223 -22.28 22.11 27.90
C GLY A 223 -22.09 22.34 29.41
N ALA A 224 -20.85 22.33 29.88
CA ALA A 224 -20.53 22.42 31.32
C ALA A 224 -20.99 23.70 32.03
N HIS A 225 -21.30 24.77 31.29
CA HIS A 225 -21.81 26.02 31.88
C HIS A 225 -23.24 25.89 32.41
N LEU A 226 -24.02 24.89 31.95
CA LEU A 226 -25.42 24.69 32.37
C LEU A 226 -25.52 23.94 33.69
N HIS A 227 -24.74 22.86 33.85
CA HIS A 227 -24.73 22.00 35.04
C HIS A 227 -23.30 21.76 35.53
N PRO A 228 -22.58 22.82 35.97
CA PRO A 228 -21.14 22.74 36.25
C PRO A 228 -20.78 21.73 37.35
N PHE A 229 -21.55 21.69 38.44
CA PHE A 229 -21.31 20.76 39.56
C PHE A 229 -21.45 19.29 39.14
N GLU A 230 -22.43 18.96 38.29
CA GLU A 230 -22.61 17.60 37.78
C GLU A 230 -21.42 17.18 36.90
N VAL A 231 -20.94 18.10 36.05
CA VAL A 231 -19.75 17.83 35.22
C VAL A 231 -18.49 17.71 36.06
N MET A 232 -18.33 18.52 37.11
CA MET A 232 -17.20 18.46 38.03
C MET A 232 -17.16 17.14 38.81
N GLU A 233 -18.31 16.64 39.29
CA GLU A 233 -18.41 15.34 39.95
C GLU A 233 -18.10 14.19 38.98
N LYS A 234 -18.65 14.20 37.76
CA LYS A 234 -18.28 13.22 36.73
C LYS A 234 -16.79 13.25 36.41
N LEU A 235 -16.19 14.44 36.32
CA LEU A 235 -14.76 14.59 36.07
C LEU A 235 -13.95 14.03 37.25
N LYS A 236 -14.34 14.30 38.49
CA LYS A 236 -13.71 13.75 39.69
C LYS A 236 -13.71 12.22 39.70
N ASP A 237 -14.80 11.60 39.30
CA ASP A 237 -14.88 10.13 39.17
C ASP A 237 -13.91 9.59 38.13
N VAL A 238 -13.82 10.24 36.96
CA VAL A 238 -12.87 9.85 35.89
C VAL A 238 -11.42 10.09 36.29
N LEU A 239 -11.13 11.20 36.97
CA LEU A 239 -9.80 11.49 37.53
C LEU A 239 -9.39 10.42 38.55
N LYS A 240 -10.34 9.98 39.40
CA LYS A 240 -10.13 8.89 40.34
C LYS A 240 -9.86 7.58 39.63
N GLN A 241 -10.67 7.23 38.64
CA GLN A 241 -10.45 6.03 37.84
C GLN A 241 -9.05 6.02 37.20
N ALA A 242 -8.69 7.11 36.52
CA ALA A 242 -7.39 7.24 35.88
C ALA A 242 -6.25 7.11 36.88
N LEU A 243 -6.36 7.73 38.07
CA LEU A 243 -5.33 7.62 39.09
C LEU A 243 -5.22 6.20 39.66
N ASP A 244 -6.34 5.56 39.96
CA ASP A 244 -6.39 4.18 40.48
C ASP A 244 -5.78 3.17 39.49
N GLU A 245 -5.92 3.40 38.18
CA GLU A 245 -5.27 2.60 37.12
C GLU A 245 -3.75 2.81 37.07
N LEU A 246 -3.27 4.03 37.30
CA LEU A 246 -1.85 4.39 37.17
C LEU A 246 -1.01 4.10 38.41
N GLN A 247 -1.62 4.14 39.61
CA GLN A 247 -0.95 3.89 40.88
C GLN A 247 -0.24 2.52 40.97
N PRO A 248 -0.82 1.40 40.51
CA PRO A 248 -0.13 0.11 40.57
C PRO A 248 1.00 -0.01 39.56
N MET A 249 1.08 0.88 38.56
CA MET A 249 2.10 0.81 37.51
C MET A 249 3.43 1.40 37.97
N THR A 250 4.55 0.79 37.61
CA THR A 250 5.88 1.37 37.78
C THR A 250 6.11 2.53 36.80
N ALA A 251 7.15 3.34 37.03
CA ALA A 251 7.52 4.40 36.09
C ALA A 251 7.88 3.82 34.71
N GLU A 252 8.57 2.68 34.69
CA GLU A 252 8.91 1.95 33.47
C GLU A 252 7.65 1.47 32.74
N GLU A 253 6.67 0.90 33.45
CA GLU A 253 5.41 0.42 32.87
C GLU A 253 4.57 1.57 32.29
N ARG A 254 4.55 2.74 32.92
CA ARG A 254 3.83 3.91 32.40
C ARG A 254 4.51 4.50 31.16
N CYS A 255 5.84 4.63 31.19
CA CYS A 255 6.61 5.00 30.00
C CYS A 255 6.33 4.03 28.83
N GLU A 256 6.42 2.72 29.09
CA GLU A 256 6.13 1.68 28.10
C GLU A 256 4.70 1.82 27.51
N ALA A 257 3.70 2.05 28.36
CA ALA A 257 2.33 2.27 27.92
C ALA A 257 2.16 3.50 27.00
N LEU A 258 2.92 4.58 27.22
CA LEU A 258 2.93 5.76 26.34
C LEU A 258 3.52 5.44 24.95
N TRP A 259 4.61 4.67 24.90
CA TRP A 259 5.23 4.25 23.64
C TRP A 259 4.32 3.32 22.82
N GLN A 260 3.71 2.35 23.50
CA GLN A 260 2.73 1.45 22.89
C GLN A 260 1.59 2.22 22.21
N ARG A 261 1.21 3.41 22.68
CA ARG A 261 0.18 4.24 22.03
C ARG A 261 0.62 4.80 20.68
N GLN A 262 1.78 5.45 20.61
CA GLN A 262 2.30 5.98 19.34
C GLN A 262 2.42 4.86 18.31
N PHE A 263 2.97 3.74 18.75
CA PHE A 263 3.10 2.52 17.98
C PHE A 263 1.73 1.99 17.49
N ARG A 264 0.79 1.78 18.43
CA ARG A 264 -0.53 1.22 18.16
C ARG A 264 -1.35 2.12 17.24
N SER A 265 -1.23 3.45 17.34
CA SER A 265 -1.96 4.37 16.46
C SER A 265 -1.59 4.19 14.98
N CYS A 266 -0.30 4.04 14.66
CA CYS A 266 0.19 3.80 13.30
C CYS A 266 -0.25 2.42 12.78
N PHE A 267 -0.11 1.38 13.61
CA PHE A 267 -0.51 0.02 13.26
C PHE A 267 -2.02 -0.13 13.09
N LEU A 268 -2.83 0.43 13.99
CA LEU A 268 -4.29 0.39 13.92
C LEU A 268 -4.82 1.14 12.71
N LYS A 269 -4.21 2.27 12.35
CA LYS A 269 -4.58 3.01 11.14
C LYS A 269 -4.37 2.15 9.89
N GLN A 270 -3.24 1.45 9.78
CA GLN A 270 -3.01 0.53 8.67
C GLN A 270 -3.95 -0.69 8.75
N TYR A 271 -4.17 -1.23 9.95
CA TYR A 271 -5.04 -2.37 10.18
C TYR A 271 -6.50 -2.12 9.80
N SER A 272 -6.99 -0.87 9.91
CA SER A 272 -8.35 -0.50 9.50
C SER A 272 -8.70 -0.82 8.04
N GLN A 273 -7.69 -1.11 7.21
CA GLN A 273 -7.84 -1.52 5.82
C GLN A 273 -8.15 -3.02 5.67
N PHE A 274 -7.99 -3.82 6.72
CA PHE A 274 -8.27 -5.26 6.72
C PHE A 274 -9.60 -5.56 7.45
N PRO A 275 -10.34 -6.60 7.02
CA PRO A 275 -11.49 -7.10 7.77
C PRO A 275 -11.12 -7.54 9.20
N GLU A 276 -12.05 -7.41 10.16
CA GLU A 276 -11.81 -7.72 11.59
C GLU A 276 -11.36 -9.17 11.89
N ASN A 277 -11.69 -10.11 11.00
CA ASN A 277 -11.36 -11.54 11.15
C ASN A 277 -10.13 -11.98 10.35
N THR A 278 -9.34 -11.02 9.85
CA THR A 278 -8.11 -11.31 9.09
C THR A 278 -7.10 -12.07 9.95
N ARG A 279 -6.48 -13.10 9.38
CA ARG A 279 -5.36 -13.81 10.03
C ARG A 279 -4.03 -13.35 9.45
N PHE A 280 -2.96 -13.54 10.20
CA PHE A 280 -1.63 -13.05 9.83
C PHE A 280 -0.56 -14.14 9.93
N LEU A 281 0.15 -14.36 8.83
CA LEU A 281 1.34 -15.20 8.78
C LEU A 281 2.58 -14.31 8.84
N ILE A 282 3.34 -14.37 9.92
CA ILE A 282 4.53 -13.55 10.13
C ILE A 282 5.74 -14.29 9.57
N GLY A 283 6.41 -13.72 8.57
CA GLY A 283 7.70 -14.20 8.11
C GLY A 283 8.79 -13.83 9.13
N CYS A 284 9.18 -14.78 9.97
CA CYS A 284 10.14 -14.57 11.05
C CYS A 284 11.50 -15.17 10.70
N SER A 285 12.55 -14.35 10.61
CA SER A 285 13.92 -14.81 10.33
C SER A 285 14.77 -14.98 11.60
N GLY A 286 14.24 -14.62 12.77
CA GLY A 286 14.99 -14.56 14.03
C GLY A 286 15.87 -13.32 14.18
N GLY A 287 16.02 -12.52 13.12
CA GLY A 287 16.70 -11.23 13.18
C GLY A 287 15.88 -10.17 13.91
N MET A 288 16.57 -9.12 14.36
CA MET A 288 16.04 -8.02 15.18
C MET A 288 14.68 -7.48 14.70
N ASP A 289 14.56 -7.14 13.42
CA ASP A 289 13.33 -6.55 12.86
C ASP A 289 12.16 -7.52 12.91
N SER A 290 12.42 -8.78 12.56
CA SER A 290 11.40 -9.83 12.53
C SER A 290 10.94 -10.25 13.93
N MET A 291 11.86 -10.25 14.90
CA MET A 291 11.55 -10.52 16.31
C MET A 291 10.75 -9.38 16.93
N LEU A 292 11.12 -8.13 16.64
CA LEU A 292 10.31 -6.97 17.04
C LEU A 292 8.90 -7.07 16.45
N LEU A 293 8.78 -7.30 15.14
CA LEU A 293 7.48 -7.47 14.49
C LEU A 293 6.65 -8.60 15.14
N LEU A 294 7.27 -9.73 15.47
CA LEU A 294 6.59 -10.84 16.15
C LEU A 294 6.00 -10.41 17.50
N HIS A 295 6.82 -9.81 18.37
CA HIS A 295 6.37 -9.36 19.69
C HIS A 295 5.23 -8.33 19.60
N LEU A 296 5.35 -7.39 18.66
CA LEU A 296 4.34 -6.38 18.42
C LEU A 296 3.01 -6.98 17.94
N MET A 297 3.07 -7.91 17.00
CA MET A 297 1.87 -8.57 16.48
C MET A 297 1.20 -9.46 17.54
N VAL A 298 1.96 -10.07 18.45
CA VAL A 298 1.42 -10.83 19.60
C VAL A 298 0.59 -9.94 20.51
N GLN A 299 1.08 -8.75 20.83
CA GLN A 299 0.36 -7.81 21.71
C GLN A 299 -0.94 -7.31 21.07
N LEU A 300 -0.93 -7.08 19.75
CA LEU A 300 -2.10 -6.54 19.04
C LEU A 300 -3.12 -7.61 18.64
N PHE A 301 -2.67 -8.79 18.20
CA PHE A 301 -3.49 -9.82 17.56
C PHE A 301 -3.20 -11.24 18.09
N PRO A 302 -3.24 -11.48 19.42
CA PRO A 302 -2.73 -12.72 20.03
C PRO A 302 -3.42 -14.01 19.56
N LYS A 303 -4.61 -13.94 18.98
CA LYS A 303 -5.41 -15.09 18.52
C LYS A 303 -5.47 -15.24 16.99
N GLN A 304 -4.87 -14.32 16.24
CA GLN A 304 -5.00 -14.25 14.78
C GLN A 304 -3.66 -14.45 14.05
N ILE A 305 -2.58 -14.71 14.78
CA ILE A 305 -1.23 -14.75 14.21
C ILE A 305 -0.63 -16.17 14.27
N ARG A 306 0.23 -16.46 13.30
CA ARG A 306 1.20 -17.57 13.32
C ARG A 306 2.50 -17.13 12.69
N ALA A 307 3.60 -17.79 13.04
CA ALA A 307 4.93 -17.47 12.53
C ALA A 307 5.47 -18.57 11.63
N ILE A 308 6.21 -18.19 10.58
CA ILE A 308 6.93 -19.11 9.69
C ILE A 308 8.40 -18.70 9.59
N TYR A 309 9.28 -19.66 9.87
CA TYR A 309 10.71 -19.56 9.60
C TYR A 309 11.06 -20.38 8.37
N VAL A 310 11.76 -19.75 7.42
CA VAL A 310 12.20 -20.40 6.19
C VAL A 310 13.70 -20.66 6.27
N ASN A 311 14.08 -21.93 6.43
CA ASN A 311 15.47 -22.35 6.50
C ASN A 311 16.03 -22.59 5.09
N HIS A 312 16.94 -21.73 4.65
CA HIS A 312 17.61 -21.82 3.36
C HIS A 312 18.83 -22.76 3.36
N HIS A 313 19.27 -23.26 4.54
CA HIS A 313 20.47 -24.10 4.72
C HIS A 313 21.78 -23.50 4.19
N LEU A 314 21.82 -22.18 3.98
CA LEU A 314 23.01 -21.47 3.47
C LEU A 314 24.08 -21.27 4.55
N GLN A 315 23.68 -21.26 5.83
CA GLN A 315 24.58 -21.08 6.97
C GLN A 315 24.55 -22.33 7.84
N LYS A 316 25.70 -22.76 8.35
CA LYS A 316 25.78 -23.93 9.26
C LYS A 316 25.01 -23.75 10.57
N VAL A 317 24.68 -22.50 10.93
CA VAL A 317 24.01 -22.12 12.19
C VAL A 317 22.51 -21.88 11.98
N SER A 318 21.99 -22.00 10.75
CA SER A 318 20.58 -21.69 10.46
C SER A 318 19.57 -22.59 11.17
N ASP A 319 19.98 -23.80 11.56
CA ASP A 319 19.19 -24.72 12.38
C ASP A 319 19.05 -24.21 13.82
N ALA A 320 20.13 -23.69 14.42
CA ALA A 320 20.08 -23.11 15.77
C ALA A 320 19.19 -21.85 15.83
N TRP A 321 19.12 -21.08 14.74
CA TRP A 321 18.22 -19.94 14.63
C TRP A 321 16.75 -20.37 14.53
N ALA A 322 16.48 -21.48 13.83
CA ALA A 322 15.14 -22.06 13.80
C ALA A 322 14.68 -22.51 15.19
N ASP A 323 15.59 -23.13 15.96
CA ASP A 323 15.32 -23.55 17.34
C ASP A 323 15.06 -22.33 18.25
N PHE A 324 15.86 -21.26 18.10
CA PHE A 324 15.65 -20.01 18.83
C PHE A 324 14.26 -19.41 18.55
N VAL A 325 13.87 -19.27 17.28
CA VAL A 325 12.55 -18.72 16.92
C VAL A 325 11.42 -19.62 17.42
N ALA A 326 11.59 -20.94 17.34
CA ALA A 326 10.60 -21.90 17.86
C ALA A 326 10.41 -21.74 19.38
N GLN A 327 11.50 -21.57 20.14
CA GLN A 327 11.46 -21.33 21.57
C GLN A 327 10.71 -20.03 21.89
N GLN A 328 11.01 -18.94 21.19
CA GLN A 328 10.32 -17.66 21.38
C GLN A 328 8.83 -17.75 21.05
N CYS A 329 8.46 -18.41 19.95
CA CYS A 329 7.04 -18.65 19.62
C CYS A 329 6.33 -19.49 20.69
N THR A 330 7.03 -20.46 21.29
CA THR A 330 6.48 -21.29 22.38
C THR A 330 6.20 -20.44 23.62
N VAL A 331 7.14 -19.58 24.01
CA VAL A 331 6.99 -18.64 25.13
C VAL A 331 5.83 -17.68 24.91
N LEU A 332 5.68 -17.19 23.68
CA LEU A 332 4.61 -16.27 23.27
C LEU A 332 3.28 -16.97 22.96
N ASN A 333 3.21 -18.30 23.06
CA ASN A 333 2.05 -19.14 22.75
C ASN A 333 1.52 -18.96 21.30
N ILE A 334 2.42 -18.87 20.32
CA ILE A 334 2.10 -18.66 18.90
C ILE A 334 2.40 -19.92 18.07
N PRO A 335 1.49 -20.32 17.15
CA PRO A 335 1.77 -21.42 16.22
C PRO A 335 3.00 -21.11 15.34
N TYR A 336 3.91 -22.08 15.23
CA TYR A 336 5.18 -21.95 14.53
C TYR A 336 5.31 -22.97 13.40
N ILE A 337 5.82 -22.53 12.25
CA ILE A 337 6.07 -23.35 11.07
C ILE A 337 7.54 -23.26 10.71
N LEU A 338 8.19 -24.42 10.58
CA LEU A 338 9.54 -24.55 10.03
C LEU A 338 9.46 -25.10 8.61
N GLN A 339 9.84 -24.30 7.62
CA GLN A 339 9.91 -24.72 6.22
C GLN A 339 11.36 -24.72 5.73
N SER A 340 11.88 -25.88 5.34
CA SER A 340 13.20 -25.97 4.70
C SER A 340 13.06 -25.81 3.18
N VAL A 341 13.98 -25.06 2.55
CA VAL A 341 14.00 -24.85 1.09
C VAL A 341 15.38 -25.06 0.51
N GLN A 342 15.43 -25.49 -0.75
CA GLN A 342 16.67 -25.57 -1.53
C GLN A 342 16.84 -24.31 -2.38
N VAL A 343 18.02 -23.68 -2.31
CA VAL A 343 18.34 -22.48 -3.10
C VAL A 343 19.08 -22.89 -4.37
N ALA A 344 18.59 -22.45 -5.53
CA ALA A 344 19.21 -22.74 -6.82
C ALA A 344 20.53 -21.96 -7.03
N GLN A 345 21.38 -22.45 -7.94
CA GLN A 345 22.63 -21.77 -8.30
C GLN A 345 22.38 -20.44 -9.06
N GLY A 346 23.31 -19.49 -8.93
CA GLY A 346 23.27 -18.18 -9.60
C GLY A 346 23.33 -17.03 -8.59
N ASN A 347 22.48 -16.01 -8.78
CA ASN A 347 22.35 -14.91 -7.81
C ASN A 347 21.67 -15.44 -6.53
N LEU A 348 22.48 -15.82 -5.54
CA LEU A 348 22.03 -16.46 -4.30
C LEU A 348 20.99 -15.63 -3.55
N GLU A 349 21.13 -14.30 -3.49
CA GLU A 349 20.18 -13.42 -2.78
C GLU A 349 18.79 -13.49 -3.44
N ASN A 350 18.74 -13.38 -4.77
CA ASN A 350 17.48 -13.45 -5.51
C ASN A 350 16.87 -14.85 -5.45
N GLN A 351 17.68 -15.91 -5.58
CA GLN A 351 17.21 -17.29 -5.51
C GLN A 351 16.69 -17.65 -4.12
N ALA A 352 17.37 -17.23 -3.05
CA ALA A 352 16.91 -17.41 -1.67
C ALA A 352 15.60 -16.66 -1.42
N ARG A 353 15.48 -15.42 -1.92
CA ARG A 353 14.24 -14.65 -1.87
C ARG A 353 13.10 -15.37 -2.59
N GLN A 354 13.31 -15.88 -3.81
CA GLN A 354 12.29 -16.63 -4.55
C GLN A 354 11.83 -17.88 -3.80
N ALA A 355 12.79 -18.67 -3.29
CA ALA A 355 12.49 -19.85 -2.48
C ALA A 355 11.67 -19.49 -1.22
N ARG A 356 11.94 -18.32 -0.61
CA ARG A 356 11.18 -17.82 0.54
C ARG A 356 9.72 -17.52 0.20
N TYR A 357 9.48 -16.81 -0.91
CA TYR A 357 8.13 -16.51 -1.35
C TYR A 357 7.35 -17.76 -1.76
N GLN A 358 8.01 -18.76 -2.35
CA GLN A 358 7.38 -20.05 -2.63
C GLN A 358 7.00 -20.79 -1.34
N ALA A 359 7.87 -20.77 -0.31
CA ALA A 359 7.53 -21.32 0.99
C ALA A 359 6.32 -20.60 1.62
N TYR A 360 6.23 -19.27 1.53
CA TYR A 360 5.05 -18.55 2.03
C TYR A 360 3.77 -18.95 1.30
N LEU A 361 3.81 -19.06 -0.04
CA LEU A 361 2.67 -19.48 -0.85
C LEU A 361 2.18 -20.90 -0.53
N GLN A 362 3.08 -21.80 -0.09
CA GLN A 362 2.70 -23.16 0.31
C GLN A 362 1.90 -23.21 1.62
N HIS A 363 2.07 -22.20 2.48
CA HIS A 363 1.52 -22.22 3.83
C HIS A 363 0.41 -21.20 4.06
N ILE A 364 0.29 -20.17 3.22
CA ILE A 364 -0.71 -19.11 3.42
C ILE A 364 -2.12 -19.61 3.12
N ASP A 365 -3.07 -19.25 3.98
CA ASP A 365 -4.50 -19.58 3.81
C ASP A 365 -5.23 -18.49 2.98
N GLU A 366 -6.40 -18.80 2.41
CA GLU A 366 -7.19 -17.88 1.53
C GLU A 366 -7.54 -16.53 2.18
N ASN A 367 -7.65 -16.45 3.52
CA ASN A 367 -8.00 -15.24 4.27
C ASN A 367 -6.86 -14.77 5.19
N GLU A 368 -5.63 -15.05 4.81
CA GLU A 368 -4.45 -14.72 5.59
C GLU A 368 -3.52 -13.74 4.87
N VAL A 369 -2.97 -12.81 5.63
CA VAL A 369 -2.05 -11.78 5.15
C VAL A 369 -0.63 -12.13 5.59
N LEU A 370 0.31 -12.12 4.64
CA LEU A 370 1.73 -12.29 4.95
C LEU A 370 2.30 -10.99 5.52
N VAL A 371 2.84 -11.03 6.72
CA VAL A 371 3.42 -9.85 7.38
C VAL A 371 4.94 -9.97 7.41
N LEU A 372 5.64 -8.93 6.92
CA LEU A 372 7.11 -8.91 6.81
C LEU A 372 7.69 -7.64 7.45
N ALA A 373 8.79 -7.80 8.17
CA ALA A 373 9.45 -6.75 8.94
C ALA A 373 10.39 -5.84 8.12
N HIS A 374 9.96 -5.44 6.91
CA HIS A 374 10.75 -4.48 6.13
C HIS A 374 10.57 -3.08 6.71
N HIS A 375 11.67 -2.32 6.76
CA HIS A 375 11.70 -0.98 7.32
C HIS A 375 12.23 0.09 6.36
N GLN A 376 12.30 1.34 6.82
CA GLN A 376 12.63 2.48 5.97
C GLN A 376 14.00 2.36 5.28
N GLN A 377 15.01 1.80 5.97
CA GLN A 377 16.32 1.54 5.35
C GLN A 377 16.26 0.46 4.25
N ASP A 378 15.47 -0.62 4.39
CA ASP A 378 15.27 -1.60 3.31
C ASP A 378 14.63 -0.98 2.06
N GLN A 379 13.72 -0.02 2.28
CA GLN A 379 13.06 0.73 1.22
C GLN A 379 14.07 1.60 0.45
N ALA A 380 14.90 2.34 1.18
CA ALA A 380 15.94 3.19 0.61
C ALA A 380 17.00 2.37 -0.15
N GLU A 381 17.43 1.23 0.39
CA GLU A 381 18.32 0.28 -0.31
C GLU A 381 17.69 -0.24 -1.59
N THR A 382 16.43 -0.68 -1.52
CA THR A 382 15.73 -1.24 -2.68
C THR A 382 15.58 -0.18 -3.78
N LEU A 383 15.23 1.06 -3.43
CA LEU A 383 15.18 2.15 -4.38
C LEU A 383 16.56 2.39 -5.01
N MET A 384 17.62 2.46 -4.20
CA MET A 384 18.98 2.76 -4.66
C MET A 384 19.50 1.67 -5.60
N LEU A 385 19.37 0.39 -5.23
CA LEU A 385 19.77 -0.73 -6.08
C LEU A 385 18.99 -0.77 -7.40
N ARG A 386 17.69 -0.47 -7.36
CA ARG A 386 16.87 -0.39 -8.58
C ARG A 386 17.21 0.82 -9.45
N LEU A 387 17.60 1.94 -8.84
CA LEU A 387 18.09 3.10 -9.55
C LEU A 387 19.41 2.80 -10.27
N LEU A 388 20.36 2.17 -9.58
CA LEU A 388 21.65 1.78 -10.14
C LEU A 388 21.51 0.72 -11.26
N SER A 389 20.47 -0.11 -11.21
CA SER A 389 20.15 -1.07 -12.29
C SER A 389 19.35 -0.46 -13.44
N GLY A 390 19.04 0.85 -13.40
CA GLY A 390 18.33 1.56 -14.47
C GLY A 390 16.82 1.28 -14.51
N ALA A 391 16.21 0.95 -13.39
CA ALA A 391 14.78 0.67 -13.32
C ALA A 391 13.93 1.91 -13.61
N GLY A 392 12.79 1.71 -14.30
CA GLY A 392 11.79 2.76 -14.53
C GLY A 392 10.87 2.98 -13.31
N VAL A 393 9.81 3.78 -13.50
CA VAL A 393 8.87 4.19 -12.43
C VAL A 393 8.32 3.01 -11.61
N THR A 394 7.83 1.97 -12.27
CA THR A 394 7.35 0.74 -11.59
C THR A 394 8.42 0.08 -10.72
N GLY A 395 9.68 0.11 -11.17
CA GLY A 395 10.79 -0.39 -10.37
C GLY A 395 11.13 0.55 -9.22
N LEU A 396 11.23 1.85 -9.46
CA LEU A 396 11.54 2.85 -8.44
C LEU A 396 10.42 3.02 -7.39
N SER A 397 9.23 2.50 -7.64
CA SER A 397 8.17 2.36 -6.64
C SER A 397 8.54 1.45 -5.47
N ALA A 398 9.67 0.73 -5.55
CA ALA A 398 10.26 -0.12 -4.51
C ALA A 398 9.24 -1.10 -3.87
N MET A 399 9.07 -1.07 -2.55
CA MET A 399 8.09 -1.88 -1.82
C MET A 399 6.89 -1.01 -1.42
N GLN A 400 5.69 -1.59 -1.44
CA GLN A 400 4.48 -0.95 -0.90
C GLN A 400 4.22 -1.45 0.53
N SER A 401 3.55 -0.63 1.34
CA SER A 401 3.12 -1.03 2.69
C SER A 401 2.13 -2.21 2.62
N ILE A 402 1.18 -2.14 1.69
CA ILE A 402 0.27 -3.23 1.36
C ILE A 402 0.48 -3.54 -0.13
N ASP A 403 0.88 -4.78 -0.43
CA ASP A 403 1.29 -5.25 -1.75
C ASP A 403 0.42 -6.46 -2.12
N GLN A 404 -0.54 -6.24 -3.02
CA GLN A 404 -1.42 -7.26 -3.55
C GLN A 404 -0.75 -7.95 -4.75
N ARG A 405 -0.50 -9.24 -4.61
CA ARG A 405 -0.05 -10.13 -5.69
C ARG A 405 -1.13 -11.17 -5.97
N ASP A 406 -1.01 -11.87 -7.10
CA ASP A 406 -2.04 -12.82 -7.58
C ASP A 406 -2.56 -13.78 -6.50
N GLN A 407 -1.66 -14.37 -5.71
CA GLN A 407 -2.00 -15.36 -4.67
C GLN A 407 -1.56 -14.93 -3.26
N LEU A 408 -1.16 -13.67 -3.07
CA LEU A 408 -0.50 -13.25 -1.85
C LEU A 408 -0.79 -11.78 -1.54
N LEU A 409 -1.39 -11.52 -0.39
CA LEU A 409 -1.47 -10.18 0.18
C LEU A 409 -0.36 -10.00 1.20
N ILE A 410 0.51 -9.01 0.98
CA ILE A 410 1.66 -8.75 1.86
C ILE A 410 1.46 -7.43 2.58
N TRP A 411 1.67 -7.43 3.88
CA TRP A 411 1.70 -6.24 4.72
C TRP A 411 3.09 -6.01 5.32
N ARG A 412 3.60 -4.79 5.21
CA ARG A 412 4.90 -4.34 5.74
C ARG A 412 4.67 -3.17 6.69
N PRO A 413 4.29 -3.44 7.95
CA PRO A 413 3.85 -2.37 8.84
C PRO A 413 4.99 -1.47 9.33
N LEU A 414 6.22 -1.98 9.31
CA LEU A 414 7.41 -1.25 9.74
C LEU A 414 8.04 -0.40 8.62
N LEU A 415 7.44 -0.34 7.42
CA LEU A 415 8.08 0.24 6.24
C LEU A 415 8.43 1.74 6.40
N ASP A 416 7.68 2.46 7.22
CA ASP A 416 7.92 3.86 7.57
C ASP A 416 8.78 4.06 8.82
N THR A 417 9.09 2.98 9.54
CA THR A 417 9.86 3.01 10.79
C THR A 417 11.35 3.07 10.49
N SER A 418 12.08 3.95 11.20
CA SER A 418 13.53 4.05 11.06
C SER A 418 14.25 2.90 11.77
N ARG A 419 15.48 2.60 11.35
CA ARG A 419 16.30 1.57 12.01
C ARG A 419 16.61 1.94 13.46
N GLU A 420 16.86 3.23 13.72
CA GLU A 420 17.11 3.74 15.08
C GLU A 420 15.91 3.49 16.00
N GLN A 421 14.69 3.72 15.52
CA GLN A 421 13.48 3.43 16.28
C GLN A 421 13.33 1.94 16.58
N ILE A 422 13.61 1.08 15.60
CA ILE A 422 13.60 -0.38 15.81
C ILE A 422 14.62 -0.78 16.88
N CYS A 423 15.86 -0.27 16.81
CA CYS A 423 16.88 -0.55 17.81
C CYS A 423 16.43 -0.11 19.22
N GLN A 424 15.88 1.11 19.33
CA GLN A 424 15.36 1.63 20.59
C GLN A 424 14.27 0.74 21.17
N TRP A 425 13.30 0.31 20.36
CA TRP A 425 12.21 -0.54 20.82
C TRP A 425 12.69 -1.93 21.23
N VAL A 426 13.64 -2.51 20.51
CA VAL A 426 14.23 -3.82 20.86
C VAL A 426 14.96 -3.75 22.20
N GLU A 427 15.73 -2.68 22.44
CA GLU A 427 16.44 -2.46 23.69
C GLU A 427 15.47 -2.25 24.86
N GLN A 428 14.44 -1.42 24.67
CA GLN A 428 13.41 -1.12 25.67
C GLN A 428 12.60 -2.36 26.05
N LEU A 429 12.13 -3.11 25.05
CA LEU A 429 11.34 -4.33 25.23
C LEU A 429 12.19 -5.54 25.64
N LYS A 430 13.53 -5.39 25.67
CA LYS A 430 14.49 -6.46 25.95
C LYS A 430 14.23 -7.71 25.09
N ILE A 431 14.03 -7.47 23.80
CA ILE A 431 13.75 -8.54 22.83
C ILE A 431 15.06 -9.22 22.45
N ASP A 432 15.13 -10.53 22.69
CA ASP A 432 16.22 -11.34 22.19
C ASP A 432 16.12 -11.50 20.66
N TYR A 433 17.25 -11.48 19.97
CA TYR A 433 17.33 -11.72 18.53
C TYR A 433 18.67 -12.36 18.14
N VAL A 434 18.69 -12.91 16.93
CA VAL A 434 19.88 -13.47 16.29
C VAL A 434 20.53 -12.43 15.39
N ASP A 435 21.86 -12.36 15.43
CA ASP A 435 22.65 -11.60 14.46
C ASP A 435 23.16 -12.52 13.34
N ASP A 436 22.75 -12.26 12.10
CA ASP A 436 23.13 -13.04 10.93
C ASP A 436 24.45 -12.50 10.34
N PRO A 437 25.55 -13.29 10.35
CA PRO A 437 26.86 -12.85 9.84
C PRO A 437 26.85 -12.46 8.36
N SER A 438 25.90 -12.99 7.56
CA SER A 438 25.79 -12.64 6.14
C SER A 438 25.39 -11.17 5.91
N ASN A 439 24.81 -10.51 6.92
CA ASN A 439 24.55 -9.07 6.88
C ASN A 439 25.83 -8.22 6.81
N LEU A 440 26.99 -8.82 7.12
CA LEU A 440 28.30 -8.17 7.07
C LEU A 440 29.09 -8.53 5.80
N ASP A 441 28.59 -9.44 4.97
CA ASP A 441 29.31 -9.92 3.77
C ASP A 441 29.10 -8.97 2.59
N ILE A 442 30.07 -8.07 2.38
CA ILE A 442 30.07 -7.07 1.30
C ILE A 442 30.15 -7.66 -0.12
N HIS A 443 30.23 -8.99 -0.28
CA HIS A 443 30.02 -9.61 -1.59
C HIS A 443 28.57 -9.45 -2.07
N TYR A 444 27.61 -9.27 -1.17
CA TYR A 444 26.22 -9.02 -1.51
C TYR A 444 25.94 -7.51 -1.65
N ASP A 445 25.26 -7.11 -2.73
CA ASP A 445 25.01 -5.71 -3.08
C ASP A 445 24.35 -4.91 -1.94
N ARG A 446 23.41 -5.53 -1.21
CA ARG A 446 22.76 -4.89 -0.05
C ARG A 446 23.71 -4.64 1.10
N ALA A 447 24.52 -5.62 1.47
CA ALA A 447 25.49 -5.50 2.53
C ALA A 447 26.57 -4.46 2.16
N TRP A 448 27.07 -4.50 0.92
CA TRP A 448 27.98 -3.47 0.41
C TRP A 448 27.37 -2.07 0.49
N CYS A 449 26.10 -1.89 0.09
CA CYS A 449 25.40 -0.60 0.19
C CYS A 449 25.33 -0.09 1.64
N ARG A 450 25.06 -0.99 2.61
CA ARG A 450 24.97 -0.65 4.04
C ARG A 450 26.31 -0.25 4.64
N HIS A 451 27.37 -1.01 4.36
CA HIS A 451 28.67 -0.83 5.01
C HIS A 451 29.53 0.24 4.31
N GLU A 452 29.59 0.20 2.98
CA GLU A 452 30.50 1.06 2.21
C GLU A 452 29.83 2.36 1.79
N LEU A 453 28.62 2.30 1.23
CA LEU A 453 28.00 3.47 0.60
C LEU A 453 27.21 4.34 1.60
N TRP A 454 26.60 3.72 2.61
CA TRP A 454 25.65 4.39 3.50
C TRP A 454 26.28 5.55 4.27
N HIS A 455 27.43 5.31 4.91
CA HIS A 455 28.11 6.32 5.71
C HIS A 455 28.57 7.51 4.84
N ILE A 456 29.04 7.24 3.62
CA ILE A 456 29.47 8.27 2.65
C ILE A 456 28.29 9.18 2.33
N LEU A 457 27.16 8.60 1.94
CA LEU A 457 25.99 9.38 1.55
C LEU A 457 25.35 10.10 2.75
N GLN A 458 25.24 9.44 3.91
CA GLN A 458 24.62 10.02 5.10
C GLN A 458 25.45 11.18 5.66
N SER A 459 26.79 11.10 5.61
CA SER A 459 27.67 12.18 6.04
C SER A 459 27.47 13.47 5.25
N ARG A 460 27.18 13.36 3.94
CA ARG A 460 26.90 14.50 3.06
C ARG A 460 25.44 14.93 3.11
N TYR A 461 24.53 13.97 3.23
CA TYR A 461 23.08 14.15 3.20
C TYR A 461 22.44 13.47 4.41
N PRO A 462 22.39 14.13 5.59
CA PRO A 462 21.91 13.51 6.83
C PRO A 462 20.48 12.96 6.77
N LYS A 463 19.65 13.49 5.86
CA LYS A 463 18.25 13.07 5.65
C LYS A 463 18.05 12.17 4.43
N MET A 464 19.11 11.55 3.89
CA MET A 464 19.03 10.76 2.66
C MET A 464 18.02 9.61 2.73
N GLN A 465 17.92 8.93 3.87
CA GLN A 465 17.04 7.77 4.02
C GLN A 465 15.57 8.17 3.88
N GLN A 466 15.17 9.25 4.56
CA GLN A 466 13.83 9.84 4.44
C GLN A 466 13.58 10.34 3.01
N ALA A 467 14.59 10.93 2.36
CA ALA A 467 14.45 11.42 0.99
C ALA A 467 14.27 10.27 -0.03
N LEU A 468 15.03 9.18 0.13
CA LEU A 468 14.91 7.98 -0.71
C LEU A 468 13.56 7.28 -0.48
N ALA A 469 13.15 7.05 0.78
CA ALA A 469 11.84 6.49 1.09
C ALA A 469 10.70 7.35 0.50
N ARG A 470 10.75 8.68 0.68
CA ARG A 470 9.79 9.62 0.06
C ARG A 470 9.78 9.55 -1.46
N THR A 471 10.94 9.41 -2.09
CA THR A 471 11.02 9.28 -3.55
C THR A 471 10.29 8.02 -4.01
N SER A 472 10.42 6.91 -3.27
CA SER A 472 9.67 5.70 -3.59
C SER A 472 8.15 5.90 -3.52
N TYR A 473 7.64 6.62 -2.52
CA TYR A 473 6.21 6.95 -2.44
C TYR A 473 5.74 7.80 -3.62
N LEU A 474 6.50 8.84 -3.99
CA LEU A 474 6.18 9.65 -5.17
C LEU A 474 6.21 8.82 -6.48
N MET A 475 7.08 7.81 -6.55
CA MET A 475 7.11 6.90 -7.70
C MET A 475 5.91 5.94 -7.71
N GLN A 476 5.36 5.56 -6.55
CA GLN A 476 4.14 4.77 -6.46
C GLN A 476 2.93 5.54 -7.02
N ASP A 477 2.76 6.81 -6.63
CA ASP A 477 1.72 7.69 -7.19
C ASP A 477 1.86 7.79 -8.72
N ALA A 478 3.09 7.94 -9.20
CA ALA A 478 3.37 8.01 -10.63
C ALA A 478 3.11 6.69 -11.36
N ASP A 479 3.38 5.54 -10.73
CA ASP A 479 3.12 4.22 -11.32
C ASP A 479 1.62 3.93 -11.41
N GLU A 480 0.84 4.32 -10.40
CA GLU A 480 -0.62 4.19 -10.42
C GLU A 480 -1.22 4.95 -11.61
N ILE A 481 -0.88 6.24 -11.75
CA ILE A 481 -1.31 7.07 -12.87
C ILE A 481 -0.85 6.47 -14.21
N LEU A 482 0.40 5.99 -14.29
CA LEU A 482 0.93 5.39 -15.50
C LEU A 482 0.17 4.11 -15.88
N ASN A 483 -0.18 3.27 -14.91
CA ASN A 483 -0.94 2.05 -15.14
C ASN A 483 -2.35 2.38 -15.65
N GLU A 484 -3.03 3.38 -15.09
CA GLU A 484 -4.34 3.85 -15.58
C GLU A 484 -4.26 4.30 -17.05
N VAL A 485 -3.27 5.14 -17.37
CA VAL A 485 -3.06 5.65 -18.74
C VAL A 485 -2.76 4.51 -19.72
N VAL A 486 -1.90 3.56 -19.35
CA VAL A 486 -1.55 2.43 -20.22
C VAL A 486 -2.75 1.48 -20.41
N GLN A 487 -3.59 1.27 -19.40
CA GLN A 487 -4.80 0.48 -19.56
C GLN A 487 -5.80 1.13 -20.52
N GLN A 488 -5.94 2.46 -20.46
CA GLN A 488 -6.74 3.21 -21.42
C GLN A 488 -6.15 3.12 -22.84
N ASP A 489 -4.83 3.24 -22.97
CA ASP A 489 -4.13 3.12 -24.25
C ASP A 489 -4.26 1.73 -24.84
N LEU A 490 -4.17 0.68 -24.03
CA LEU A 490 -4.37 -0.70 -24.48
C LEU A 490 -5.78 -0.90 -25.04
N LYS A 491 -6.81 -0.44 -24.30
CA LYS A 491 -8.22 -0.50 -24.77
C LYS A 491 -8.44 0.31 -26.04
N PHE A 492 -7.79 1.46 -26.17
CA PHE A 492 -7.89 2.30 -27.36
C PHE A 492 -7.22 1.65 -28.58
N CYS A 493 -5.99 1.17 -28.41
CA CYS A 493 -5.16 0.64 -29.49
C CYS A 493 -5.50 -0.80 -29.88
N GLY A 494 -6.05 -1.65 -29.00
CA GLY A 494 -6.36 -3.03 -29.34
C GLY A 494 -6.63 -3.93 -28.14
N HIS A 495 -6.01 -5.11 -28.13
CA HIS A 495 -6.19 -6.16 -27.12
C HIS A 495 -4.88 -6.96 -26.93
N PRO A 496 -4.79 -7.90 -25.97
CA PRO A 496 -3.52 -8.52 -25.55
C PRO A 496 -2.70 -9.22 -26.64
N THR A 497 -3.30 -9.60 -27.78
CA THR A 497 -2.63 -10.29 -28.89
C THR A 497 -2.46 -9.43 -30.14
N GLN A 498 -3.10 -8.26 -30.20
CA GLN A 498 -3.07 -7.40 -31.39
C GLN A 498 -3.24 -5.91 -31.06
N LEU A 499 -2.44 -5.06 -31.69
CA LEU A 499 -2.53 -3.60 -31.61
C LEU A 499 -2.69 -2.95 -32.99
N ASP A 500 -3.52 -1.92 -33.07
CA ASP A 500 -3.70 -1.07 -34.25
C ASP A 500 -2.58 0.00 -34.32
N LEU A 501 -1.79 -0.05 -35.40
CA LEU A 501 -0.64 0.84 -35.56
C LEU A 501 -1.03 2.29 -35.87
N ALA A 502 -2.17 2.54 -36.51
CA ALA A 502 -2.63 3.92 -36.76
C ALA A 502 -3.07 4.59 -35.46
N LYS A 503 -3.78 3.86 -34.60
CA LYS A 503 -4.13 4.34 -33.26
C LYS A 503 -2.88 4.52 -32.39
N LEU A 504 -1.96 3.56 -32.40
CA LEU A 504 -0.69 3.65 -31.68
C LEU A 504 0.11 4.89 -32.11
N ALA A 505 0.19 5.17 -33.41
CA ALA A 505 0.90 6.33 -33.96
C ALA A 505 0.30 7.69 -33.52
N SER A 506 -0.99 7.72 -33.14
CA SER A 506 -1.63 8.93 -32.60
C SER A 506 -1.20 9.25 -31.15
N LEU A 507 -0.61 8.29 -30.45
CA LEU A 507 -0.08 8.48 -29.11
C LEU A 507 1.30 9.15 -29.15
N SER A 508 1.69 9.83 -28.08
CA SER A 508 3.05 10.38 -27.97
C SER A 508 4.11 9.27 -27.93
N PRO A 509 5.37 9.52 -28.35
CA PRO A 509 6.42 8.51 -28.34
C PRO A 509 6.65 7.86 -26.96
N ALA A 510 6.48 8.62 -25.89
CA ALA A 510 6.56 8.08 -24.53
C ALA A 510 5.43 7.08 -24.22
N ARG A 511 4.18 7.41 -24.59
CA ARG A 511 3.03 6.51 -24.41
C ARG A 511 3.13 5.27 -25.28
N GLN A 512 3.60 5.42 -26.52
CA GLN A 512 3.88 4.27 -27.40
C GLN A 512 4.85 3.30 -26.74
N ARG A 513 6.01 3.79 -26.23
CA ARG A 513 6.98 2.93 -25.54
C ARG A 513 6.40 2.24 -24.30
N GLN A 514 5.62 2.96 -23.49
CA GLN A 514 5.02 2.38 -22.28
C GLN A 514 3.97 1.31 -22.63
N LEU A 515 3.08 1.60 -23.58
CA LEU A 515 2.10 0.64 -24.06
C LEU A 515 2.78 -0.61 -24.65
N LEU A 516 3.78 -0.44 -25.52
CA LEU A 516 4.52 -1.56 -26.11
C LEU A 516 5.24 -2.38 -25.03
N SER A 517 5.89 -1.74 -24.06
CA SER A 517 6.56 -2.43 -22.95
C SER A 517 5.59 -3.30 -22.13
N VAL A 518 4.42 -2.76 -21.76
CA VAL A 518 3.39 -3.50 -21.01
C VAL A 518 2.72 -4.59 -21.86
N TRP A 519 2.45 -4.30 -23.13
CA TRP A 519 1.84 -5.26 -24.04
C TRP A 519 2.77 -6.43 -24.37
N MET A 520 4.07 -6.17 -24.54
CA MET A 520 5.08 -7.22 -24.68
C MET A 520 5.18 -8.07 -23.40
N LYS A 521 5.20 -7.43 -22.22
CA LYS A 521 5.23 -8.14 -20.92
C LYS A 521 4.10 -9.17 -20.84
N GLY A 522 2.86 -8.77 -21.14
CA GLY A 522 1.69 -9.63 -20.97
C GLY A 522 1.58 -10.12 -19.52
N GLU A 523 1.41 -11.43 -19.37
CA GLU A 523 1.37 -12.13 -18.07
C GLU A 523 2.78 -12.42 -17.49
N GLY A 524 3.84 -12.06 -18.21
CA GLY A 524 5.21 -12.25 -17.76
C GLY A 524 5.55 -11.42 -16.52
N THR A 525 6.49 -11.88 -15.70
CA THR A 525 6.89 -11.17 -14.47
C THR A 525 7.63 -9.86 -14.75
N TYR A 526 8.47 -9.83 -15.79
CA TYR A 526 9.36 -8.70 -16.09
C TYR A 526 9.00 -8.03 -17.41
N ARG A 527 9.05 -6.69 -17.43
CA ARG A 527 8.95 -5.90 -18.67
C ARG A 527 10.21 -6.11 -19.54
N PRO A 528 10.10 -6.03 -20.88
CA PRO A 528 11.27 -5.98 -21.74
C PRO A 528 12.13 -4.75 -21.43
N ALA A 529 13.44 -4.88 -21.62
CA ALA A 529 14.37 -3.77 -21.54
C ALA A 529 14.07 -2.70 -22.62
N LEU A 530 14.52 -1.46 -22.39
CA LEU A 530 14.20 -0.32 -23.26
C LEU A 530 14.67 -0.55 -24.70
N ASP A 531 15.86 -1.13 -24.87
CA ASP A 531 16.43 -1.50 -26.16
C ASP A 531 15.54 -2.49 -26.91
N MET A 532 14.95 -3.46 -26.21
CA MET A 532 14.05 -4.44 -26.81
C MET A 532 12.74 -3.80 -27.30
N VAL A 533 12.19 -2.83 -26.55
CA VAL A 533 11.02 -2.07 -27.01
C VAL A 533 11.39 -1.20 -28.22
N GLN A 534 12.57 -0.59 -28.22
CA GLN A 534 13.06 0.21 -29.34
C GLN A 534 13.25 -0.65 -30.59
N ARG A 535 13.81 -1.85 -30.45
CA ARG A 535 13.93 -2.82 -31.56
C ARG A 535 12.58 -3.21 -32.13
N LEU A 536 11.54 -3.36 -31.31
CA LEU A 536 10.19 -3.62 -31.82
C LEU A 536 9.69 -2.45 -32.69
N GLN A 537 9.96 -1.22 -32.28
CA GLN A 537 9.60 -0.04 -33.07
C GLN A 537 10.39 0.00 -34.38
N ASP A 538 11.71 -0.07 -34.32
CA ASP A 538 12.59 0.14 -35.48
C ASP A 538 12.53 -1.05 -36.46
N GLU A 539 12.62 -2.28 -35.95
CA GLU A 539 12.77 -3.48 -36.79
C GLU A 539 11.43 -3.98 -37.34
N VAL A 540 10.30 -3.73 -36.65
CA VAL A 540 8.99 -4.29 -37.02
C VAL A 540 7.99 -3.21 -37.41
N ILE A 541 7.75 -2.22 -36.54
CA ILE A 541 6.72 -1.20 -36.76
C ILE A 541 7.11 -0.27 -37.91
N GLU A 542 8.35 0.21 -37.94
CA GLU A 542 8.87 1.14 -38.94
C GLU A 542 9.41 0.45 -40.20
N SER A 543 9.48 -0.88 -40.19
CA SER A 543 9.88 -1.66 -41.36
C SER A 543 8.97 -1.39 -42.57
N LYS A 544 9.54 -1.55 -43.79
CA LYS A 544 8.78 -1.39 -45.04
C LYS A 544 7.56 -2.32 -45.04
N THR A 545 6.44 -1.86 -45.60
CA THR A 545 5.16 -2.60 -45.58
C THR A 545 5.20 -3.97 -46.26
N ASP A 546 6.17 -4.21 -47.14
CA ASP A 546 6.43 -5.47 -47.84
C ASP A 546 7.44 -6.38 -47.11
N ALA A 547 8.10 -5.88 -46.06
CA ALA A 547 9.04 -6.64 -45.26
C ALA A 547 8.32 -7.60 -44.31
N GLN A 548 8.74 -8.86 -44.27
CA GLN A 548 8.28 -9.84 -43.28
C GLN A 548 9.12 -9.75 -42.00
N ALA A 549 9.13 -8.57 -41.39
CA ALA A 549 9.84 -8.35 -40.15
C ALA A 549 9.18 -9.08 -38.99
N ALA A 550 10.00 -9.72 -38.15
CA ALA A 550 9.54 -10.40 -36.95
C ALA A 550 10.63 -10.30 -35.87
N LEU A 551 10.23 -9.93 -34.66
CA LEU A 551 11.09 -9.87 -33.49
C LEU A 551 10.68 -10.96 -32.50
N HIS A 552 11.64 -11.70 -31.94
CA HIS A 552 11.38 -12.73 -30.94
C HIS A 552 11.71 -12.19 -29.54
N TRP A 553 10.79 -12.37 -28.60
CA TRP A 553 11.02 -12.11 -27.19
C TRP A 553 10.10 -12.95 -26.30
N ASN A 554 10.66 -13.58 -25.26
CA ASN A 554 9.98 -14.37 -24.23
C ASN A 554 8.88 -15.31 -24.75
N HIS A 555 9.22 -16.26 -25.61
CA HIS A 555 8.30 -17.24 -26.21
C HIS A 555 7.26 -16.66 -27.18
N PHE A 556 7.34 -15.37 -27.53
CA PHE A 556 6.48 -14.74 -28.52
C PHE A 556 7.27 -14.16 -29.69
N TYR A 557 6.64 -14.13 -30.86
CA TYR A 557 7.04 -13.35 -32.01
C TYR A 557 6.12 -12.15 -32.19
N TYR A 558 6.72 -11.02 -32.47
CA TYR A 558 6.08 -9.74 -32.72
C TYR A 558 6.26 -9.35 -34.17
N LEU A 559 5.16 -9.08 -34.85
CA LEU A 559 5.18 -8.96 -36.31
C LEU A 559 4.05 -8.07 -36.81
N ARG A 560 4.29 -7.43 -37.96
CA ARG A 560 3.38 -6.47 -38.57
C ARG A 560 2.64 -7.11 -39.75
N TYR A 561 1.33 -6.93 -39.80
CA TYR A 561 0.52 -7.29 -40.97
C TYR A 561 -0.70 -6.36 -41.08
N GLN A 562 -0.95 -5.81 -42.28
CA GLN A 562 -2.12 -4.95 -42.57
C GLN A 562 -2.35 -3.82 -41.55
N ASN A 563 -1.29 -3.07 -41.22
CA ASN A 563 -1.30 -1.98 -40.24
C ASN A 563 -1.69 -2.38 -38.81
N GLN A 564 -1.54 -3.67 -38.50
CA GLN A 564 -1.73 -4.23 -37.17
C GLN A 564 -0.42 -4.88 -36.72
N LEU A 565 -0.14 -4.81 -35.42
CA LEU A 565 0.95 -5.49 -34.75
C LEU A 565 0.39 -6.70 -34.01
N TYR A 566 0.99 -7.87 -34.21
CA TYR A 566 0.55 -9.13 -33.62
C TYR A 566 1.59 -9.68 -32.65
N ARG A 567 1.13 -10.24 -31.53
CA ARG A 567 1.92 -11.03 -30.58
C ARG A 567 1.50 -12.49 -30.69
N ILE A 568 2.41 -13.35 -31.12
CA ILE A 568 2.12 -14.74 -31.51
C ILE A 568 3.03 -15.69 -30.76
N GLU A 569 2.52 -16.81 -30.26
CA GLU A 569 3.35 -17.80 -29.59
C GLU A 569 4.42 -18.39 -30.53
N GLN A 570 5.58 -18.69 -29.97
CA GLN A 570 6.76 -19.19 -30.69
C GLN A 570 6.48 -20.51 -31.42
N ASN A 571 5.75 -21.44 -30.80
CA ASN A 571 5.32 -22.70 -31.42
C ASN A 571 4.53 -22.46 -32.72
N GLN A 572 3.58 -21.54 -32.71
CA GLN A 572 2.69 -21.22 -33.82
C GLN A 572 3.45 -20.55 -34.96
N TYR A 573 4.37 -19.62 -34.63
CA TYR A 573 5.19 -18.97 -35.65
C TYR A 573 6.23 -19.93 -36.26
N LEU A 574 6.91 -20.75 -35.45
CA LEU A 574 7.93 -21.69 -35.95
C LEU A 574 7.34 -22.83 -36.78
N ALA A 575 6.12 -23.29 -36.47
CA ALA A 575 5.39 -24.26 -37.30
C ALA A 575 5.28 -23.77 -38.76
N SER A 576 5.12 -22.46 -38.96
CA SER A 576 5.10 -21.85 -40.29
C SER A 576 6.43 -21.86 -41.04
N LYS A 577 7.56 -21.92 -40.32
CA LYS A 577 8.92 -21.90 -40.90
C LYS A 577 9.52 -23.29 -41.08
N SER A 578 9.02 -24.29 -40.37
CA SER A 578 9.58 -25.66 -40.30
C SER A 578 9.73 -26.38 -41.66
N LYS A 579 9.05 -25.95 -42.74
CA LYS A 579 9.00 -26.67 -44.03
C LYS A 579 8.56 -28.14 -43.95
N GLN A 580 8.24 -28.67 -42.77
CA GLN A 580 7.53 -29.94 -42.59
C GLN A 580 6.08 -29.72 -43.04
N LEU A 581 5.91 -29.74 -44.36
CA LEU A 581 4.61 -29.81 -44.98
C LEU A 581 3.96 -31.13 -44.56
N PRO A 582 2.66 -31.13 -44.24
CA PRO A 582 1.91 -32.36 -44.03
C PRO A 582 2.20 -33.34 -45.18
N GLN A 583 2.49 -34.60 -44.87
CA GLN A 583 2.64 -35.61 -45.92
C GLN A 583 1.31 -35.77 -46.67
N GLU A 584 1.38 -36.17 -47.94
CA GLU A 584 0.20 -36.57 -48.70
C GLU A 584 -0.47 -37.76 -47.99
N GLN A 585 -1.76 -37.61 -47.69
CA GLN A 585 -2.53 -38.59 -46.93
C GLN A 585 -3.76 -39.02 -47.72
N GLU A 586 -4.07 -40.31 -47.67
CA GLU A 586 -5.36 -40.83 -48.11
C GLU A 586 -6.36 -40.70 -46.96
N VAL A 587 -7.50 -40.06 -47.21
CA VAL A 587 -8.56 -39.82 -46.23
C VAL A 587 -9.89 -40.29 -46.81
N GLN A 588 -10.69 -40.95 -45.97
CA GLN A 588 -12.08 -41.27 -46.26
C GLN A 588 -12.99 -40.53 -45.28
N PHE A 589 -14.13 -40.09 -45.79
CA PHE A 589 -15.08 -39.27 -45.05
C PHE A 589 -16.39 -40.01 -44.84
N GLN A 590 -17.03 -39.74 -43.72
CA GLN A 590 -18.39 -40.19 -43.40
C GLN A 590 -19.20 -39.01 -42.87
N LEU A 591 -20.52 -39.05 -43.05
CA LEU A 591 -21.41 -38.00 -42.54
C LEU A 591 -21.39 -37.97 -41.00
N HIS A 592 -21.38 -36.76 -40.43
CA HIS A 592 -21.24 -36.48 -38.99
C HIS A 592 -19.88 -36.86 -38.38
N GLN A 593 -18.91 -37.25 -39.20
CA GLN A 593 -17.55 -37.52 -38.72
C GLN A 593 -16.84 -36.21 -38.37
N GLN A 594 -16.14 -36.20 -37.23
CA GLN A 594 -15.21 -35.15 -36.87
C GLN A 594 -13.78 -35.57 -37.22
N LEU A 595 -13.06 -34.71 -37.93
CA LEU A 595 -11.69 -34.94 -38.35
C LEU A 595 -10.80 -33.76 -37.96
N GLN A 596 -9.65 -34.10 -37.40
CA GLN A 596 -8.61 -33.12 -37.07
C GLN A 596 -7.71 -32.92 -38.30
N PHE A 597 -7.69 -31.69 -38.80
CA PHE A 597 -6.77 -31.24 -39.85
C PHE A 597 -5.76 -30.24 -39.29
N THR A 598 -4.72 -29.91 -40.06
CA THR A 598 -3.74 -28.91 -39.62
C THR A 598 -4.33 -27.51 -39.55
N SER A 599 -5.43 -27.23 -40.26
CA SER A 599 -6.15 -25.96 -40.20
C SER A 599 -7.24 -25.86 -39.13
N GLY A 600 -7.54 -26.93 -38.39
CA GLY A 600 -8.59 -26.96 -37.36
C GLY A 600 -9.36 -28.29 -37.32
N VAL A 601 -10.40 -28.36 -36.48
CA VAL A 601 -11.32 -29.52 -36.44
C VAL A 601 -12.52 -29.24 -37.33
N PHE A 602 -12.82 -30.18 -38.23
CA PHE A 602 -13.93 -30.07 -39.15
C PHE A 602 -14.93 -31.21 -38.91
N GLN A 603 -16.21 -30.88 -38.98
CA GLN A 603 -17.32 -31.82 -38.95
C GLN A 603 -17.94 -31.94 -40.34
N ILE A 604 -18.16 -33.16 -40.80
CA ILE A 604 -18.77 -33.41 -42.11
C ILE A 604 -20.28 -33.34 -41.98
N GLU A 605 -20.91 -32.39 -42.67
CA GLU A 605 -22.36 -32.15 -42.57
C GLU A 605 -22.97 -31.98 -43.95
N SER A 606 -24.29 -32.11 -44.06
CA SER A 606 -24.99 -31.77 -45.29
C SER A 606 -25.02 -30.24 -45.46
N SER A 607 -24.82 -29.79 -46.70
CA SER A 607 -24.87 -28.40 -47.09
C SER A 607 -25.86 -28.21 -48.24
N LYS A 608 -26.35 -26.98 -48.44
CA LYS A 608 -27.21 -26.66 -49.59
C LYS A 608 -26.53 -27.02 -50.91
N MET A 609 -25.21 -26.87 -50.96
CA MET A 609 -24.38 -27.33 -52.05
C MET A 609 -23.08 -27.88 -51.43
N GLY A 610 -22.70 -29.09 -51.81
CA GLY A 610 -21.52 -29.76 -51.27
C GLY A 610 -20.88 -30.72 -52.25
N LEU A 611 -19.94 -31.50 -51.75
CA LEU A 611 -19.33 -32.63 -52.44
C LEU A 611 -20.31 -33.81 -52.46
N SER A 612 -20.24 -34.62 -53.52
CA SER A 612 -21.16 -35.73 -53.71
C SER A 612 -20.98 -36.82 -52.66
N PHE A 613 -22.09 -37.35 -52.12
CA PHE A 613 -22.05 -38.50 -51.21
C PHE A 613 -21.41 -39.75 -51.83
N ALA A 614 -21.36 -39.84 -53.16
CA ALA A 614 -20.63 -40.91 -53.85
C ALA A 614 -19.15 -40.96 -53.44
N LEU A 615 -18.54 -39.81 -53.13
CA LEU A 615 -17.14 -39.70 -52.73
C LEU A 615 -16.80 -40.39 -51.39
N PHE A 616 -17.79 -40.74 -50.56
CA PHE A 616 -17.54 -41.52 -49.32
C PHE A 616 -17.00 -42.92 -49.60
N ASN A 617 -17.28 -43.48 -50.78
CA ASN A 617 -16.74 -44.77 -51.19
C ASN A 617 -15.36 -44.67 -51.86
N HIS A 618 -14.84 -43.45 -52.04
CA HIS A 618 -13.53 -43.21 -52.64
C HIS A 618 -12.51 -42.86 -51.56
N LYS A 619 -11.25 -43.23 -51.81
CA LYS A 619 -10.12 -42.69 -51.06
C LYS A 619 -9.76 -41.34 -51.66
N LEU A 620 -9.89 -40.27 -50.86
CA LEU A 620 -9.54 -38.93 -51.29
C LEU A 620 -8.12 -38.61 -50.86
N THR A 621 -7.45 -37.76 -51.61
CA THR A 621 -6.08 -37.36 -51.34
C THR A 621 -6.04 -35.97 -50.74
N LEU A 622 -5.38 -35.85 -49.58
CA LEU A 622 -5.13 -34.60 -48.89
C LEU A 622 -3.66 -34.20 -49.07
N LYS A 623 -3.43 -33.08 -49.76
CA LYS A 623 -2.09 -32.59 -50.10
C LYS A 623 -1.78 -31.26 -49.40
N PRO A 624 -0.54 -31.01 -48.99
CA PRO A 624 -0.15 -29.70 -48.50
C PRO A 624 -0.08 -28.68 -49.65
N ARG A 625 -0.27 -27.40 -49.36
CA ARG A 625 -0.06 -26.34 -50.35
C ARG A 625 1.44 -26.15 -50.64
N LEU A 626 1.84 -26.28 -51.90
CA LEU A 626 3.22 -26.11 -52.39
C LEU A 626 3.45 -24.76 -53.09
N GLY A 627 2.37 -24.09 -53.54
CA GLY A 627 2.42 -22.81 -54.21
C GLY A 627 2.42 -22.94 -55.74
N GLY A 628 1.53 -22.19 -56.41
CA GLY A 628 1.33 -22.22 -57.86
C GLY A 628 -0.03 -22.81 -58.27
N GLU A 629 -0.77 -23.37 -57.32
CA GLU A 629 -2.07 -23.97 -57.53
C GLU A 629 -3.11 -22.92 -57.94
N LYS A 630 -4.06 -23.35 -58.78
CA LYS A 630 -5.23 -22.57 -59.15
C LYS A 630 -6.47 -23.29 -58.63
N ILE A 631 -7.41 -22.52 -58.07
CA ILE A 631 -8.70 -23.01 -57.60
C ILE A 631 -9.81 -22.31 -58.38
N HIS A 632 -10.77 -23.08 -58.88
CA HIS A 632 -12.03 -22.55 -59.36
C HIS A 632 -13.02 -22.66 -58.19
N LEU A 633 -13.24 -21.57 -57.45
CA LEU A 633 -14.17 -21.58 -56.32
C LEU A 633 -15.61 -21.73 -56.81
N TYR A 634 -16.39 -22.59 -56.16
CA TYR A 634 -17.81 -22.76 -56.46
C TYR A 634 -18.54 -21.41 -56.37
N GLY A 635 -19.32 -21.07 -57.40
CA GLY A 635 -20.05 -19.79 -57.51
C GLY A 635 -19.23 -18.59 -58.01
N ARG A 636 -17.94 -18.74 -58.31
CA ARG A 636 -17.12 -17.70 -58.98
C ARG A 636 -16.78 -18.10 -60.42
N VAL A 637 -16.60 -17.10 -61.29
CA VAL A 637 -16.23 -17.33 -62.70
C VAL A 637 -14.71 -17.48 -62.83
N GLY A 638 -14.28 -18.59 -63.43
CA GLY A 638 -12.90 -18.87 -63.82
C GLY A 638 -12.01 -19.45 -62.70
N ALA A 639 -10.82 -19.93 -63.09
CA ALA A 639 -9.80 -20.44 -62.18
C ALA A 639 -8.88 -19.30 -61.69
N TRP A 640 -8.72 -19.18 -60.37
CA TRP A 640 -7.96 -18.13 -59.70
C TRP A 640 -6.69 -18.71 -59.07
N PRO A 641 -5.56 -17.98 -59.07
CA PRO A 641 -4.41 -18.40 -58.26
C PRO A 641 -4.82 -18.52 -56.79
N LEU A 642 -4.60 -19.69 -56.17
CA LEU A 642 -4.95 -19.94 -54.78
C LEU A 642 -4.26 -18.94 -53.84
N LYS A 643 -3.06 -18.46 -54.23
CA LYS A 643 -2.36 -17.35 -53.55
C LYS A 643 -3.22 -16.08 -53.44
N LYS A 644 -3.96 -15.70 -54.49
CA LYS A 644 -4.83 -14.51 -54.47
C LYS A 644 -6.04 -14.73 -53.57
N ALA A 645 -6.66 -15.91 -53.63
CA ALA A 645 -7.80 -16.25 -52.75
C ALA A 645 -7.40 -16.22 -51.26
N ILE A 646 -6.22 -16.73 -50.91
CA ILE A 646 -5.64 -16.66 -49.55
C ILE A 646 -5.40 -15.21 -49.10
N GLN A 647 -4.94 -14.35 -50.01
CA GLN A 647 -4.73 -12.94 -49.74
C GLN A 647 -6.06 -12.19 -49.55
N GLU A 648 -7.06 -12.43 -50.41
CA GLU A 648 -8.41 -11.86 -50.29
C GLU A 648 -9.14 -12.32 -49.03
N ALA A 649 -8.92 -13.57 -48.61
CA ALA A 649 -9.48 -14.10 -47.37
C ALA A 649 -8.72 -13.66 -46.11
N HIS A 650 -7.73 -12.76 -46.24
CA HIS A 650 -6.91 -12.24 -45.15
C HIS A 650 -6.22 -13.33 -44.30
N ILE A 651 -5.95 -14.51 -44.87
CA ILE A 651 -5.26 -15.57 -44.12
C ILE A 651 -3.81 -15.17 -43.86
N PHE A 652 -3.45 -15.10 -42.58
CA PHE A 652 -2.15 -14.66 -42.11
C PHE A 652 -1.00 -15.50 -42.68
N PRO A 653 0.13 -14.89 -43.08
CA PRO A 653 1.28 -15.60 -43.63
C PRO A 653 1.74 -16.81 -42.81
N TRP A 654 1.81 -16.68 -41.49
CA TRP A 654 2.22 -17.76 -40.59
C TRP A 654 1.17 -18.87 -40.43
N MET A 655 -0.06 -18.70 -40.90
CA MET A 655 -1.09 -19.77 -40.91
C MET A 655 -1.18 -20.47 -42.27
N ARG A 656 -0.53 -19.97 -43.33
CA ARG A 656 -0.69 -20.54 -44.69
C ARG A 656 -0.12 -21.95 -44.85
N HIS A 657 0.79 -22.35 -43.96
CA HIS A 657 1.37 -23.69 -43.93
C HIS A 657 0.35 -24.76 -43.49
N THR A 658 -0.73 -24.37 -42.82
CA THR A 658 -1.79 -25.28 -42.38
C THR A 658 -2.83 -25.56 -43.47
N ILE A 659 -2.69 -24.96 -44.66
CA ILE A 659 -3.66 -25.11 -45.74
C ILE A 659 -3.44 -26.45 -46.43
N GLN A 660 -4.50 -27.26 -46.51
CA GLN A 660 -4.50 -28.56 -47.17
C GLN A 660 -5.52 -28.59 -48.31
N ILE A 661 -5.16 -29.23 -49.41
CA ILE A 661 -5.95 -29.33 -50.63
C ILE A 661 -6.53 -30.75 -50.70
N LEU A 662 -7.84 -30.85 -50.84
CA LEU A 662 -8.55 -32.10 -51.05
C LEU A 662 -8.73 -32.35 -52.54
N SER A 663 -8.37 -33.55 -53.00
CA SER A 663 -8.50 -33.94 -54.41
C SER A 663 -8.84 -35.42 -54.57
N VAL A 664 -9.43 -35.77 -55.71
CA VAL A 664 -9.61 -37.15 -56.18
C VAL A 664 -9.12 -37.22 -57.62
N ASP A 665 -8.30 -38.20 -57.97
CA ASP A 665 -7.78 -38.38 -59.35
C ASP A 665 -7.22 -37.10 -60.00
N ASN A 666 -6.50 -36.28 -59.22
CA ASN A 666 -5.97 -34.94 -59.58
C ASN A 666 -7.01 -33.83 -59.83
N VAL A 667 -8.29 -34.09 -59.61
CA VAL A 667 -9.36 -33.07 -59.58
C VAL A 667 -9.43 -32.47 -58.18
N MET A 668 -9.27 -31.15 -58.06
CA MET A 668 -9.40 -30.43 -56.78
C MET A 668 -10.88 -30.37 -56.37
N LEU A 669 -11.18 -30.92 -55.19
CA LEU A 669 -12.53 -30.94 -54.60
C LEU A 669 -12.74 -29.75 -53.66
N GLY A 670 -11.69 -29.31 -52.99
CA GLY A 670 -11.73 -28.11 -52.15
C GLY A 670 -10.47 -27.91 -51.32
N VAL A 671 -10.48 -26.90 -50.47
CA VAL A 671 -9.31 -26.49 -49.68
C VAL A 671 -9.71 -26.26 -48.24
N PHE A 672 -9.05 -26.96 -47.32
CA PHE A 672 -9.14 -26.73 -45.88
C PHE A 672 -8.28 -25.51 -45.51
N THR A 673 -8.91 -24.50 -44.90
CA THR A 673 -8.24 -23.28 -44.45
C THR A 673 -8.59 -22.97 -42.99
N PRO A 674 -7.80 -22.13 -42.29
CA PRO A 674 -8.14 -21.68 -40.95
C PRO A 674 -9.48 -20.93 -40.85
N ASN A 675 -9.98 -20.41 -41.97
CA ASN A 675 -11.25 -19.69 -42.05
C ASN A 675 -12.41 -20.59 -42.53
N GLY A 676 -12.19 -21.91 -42.65
CA GLY A 676 -13.18 -22.89 -43.11
C GLY A 676 -12.80 -23.61 -44.41
N PHE A 677 -13.73 -24.41 -44.93
CA PHE A 677 -13.53 -25.20 -46.14
C PHE A 677 -14.01 -24.44 -47.38
N TRP A 678 -13.13 -24.30 -48.37
CA TRP A 678 -13.44 -23.68 -49.66
C TRP A 678 -13.74 -24.74 -50.70
N LEU A 679 -14.98 -24.77 -51.17
CA LEU A 679 -15.43 -25.74 -52.15
C LEU A 679 -14.96 -25.37 -53.56
N ALA A 680 -14.32 -26.31 -54.24
CA ALA A 680 -13.90 -26.15 -55.62
C ALA A 680 -14.99 -26.63 -56.57
N GLN A 681 -15.22 -25.88 -57.65
CA GLN A 681 -16.09 -26.26 -58.74
C GLN A 681 -15.53 -27.52 -59.42
N SER A 682 -16.28 -28.61 -59.36
CA SER A 682 -15.95 -29.88 -59.99
C SER A 682 -17.22 -30.62 -60.41
N GLU A 683 -17.07 -31.73 -61.14
CA GLU A 683 -18.20 -32.62 -61.48
C GLU A 683 -18.82 -33.31 -60.25
N TYR A 684 -18.13 -33.27 -59.12
CA TYR A 684 -18.57 -33.85 -57.85
C TYR A 684 -19.35 -32.87 -56.96
N CYS A 685 -19.69 -31.67 -57.46
CA CYS A 685 -20.56 -30.74 -56.76
C CYS A 685 -22.04 -31.14 -56.94
N GLU A 686 -22.76 -31.38 -55.86
CA GLU A 686 -24.19 -31.72 -55.89
C GLU A 686 -25.04 -30.89 -54.91
N VAL A 687 -26.28 -30.64 -55.29
CA VAL A 687 -27.27 -29.98 -54.42
C VAL A 687 -27.63 -30.93 -53.28
N GLY A 688 -27.49 -30.46 -52.04
CA GLY A 688 -27.68 -31.29 -50.85
C GLY A 688 -26.49 -32.17 -50.47
N GLY A 689 -25.35 -32.05 -51.15
CA GLY A 689 -24.13 -32.81 -50.85
C GLY A 689 -23.50 -32.45 -49.51
N TRP A 690 -22.38 -33.10 -49.16
CA TRP A 690 -21.69 -32.90 -47.88
C TRP A 690 -20.58 -31.83 -47.97
N GLN A 691 -20.32 -31.13 -46.87
CA GLN A 691 -19.21 -30.20 -46.76
C GLN A 691 -18.57 -30.29 -45.35
N PRO A 692 -17.24 -30.17 -45.25
CA PRO A 692 -16.58 -29.97 -43.97
C PRO A 692 -16.87 -28.58 -43.39
N ASN A 693 -17.51 -28.53 -42.22
CA ASN A 693 -17.75 -27.31 -41.44
C ASN A 693 -16.71 -27.19 -40.33
N LEU A 694 -16.05 -26.04 -40.22
CA LEU A 694 -15.07 -25.79 -39.16
C LEU A 694 -15.80 -25.60 -37.83
N ILE A 695 -15.55 -26.48 -36.87
CA ILE A 695 -16.22 -26.48 -35.55
C ILE A 695 -15.29 -26.05 -34.41
N SER A 696 -13.98 -26.06 -34.63
CA SER A 696 -13.02 -25.41 -33.74
C SER A 696 -12.01 -24.62 -34.55
N GLU A 697 -11.77 -23.37 -34.16
CA GLU A 697 -10.57 -22.65 -34.62
C GLU A 697 -9.33 -23.49 -34.19
N LEU A 698 -8.24 -23.44 -34.97
CA LEU A 698 -6.92 -23.84 -34.48
C LEU A 698 -6.79 -23.26 -33.07
N LYS A 699 -6.54 -24.07 -32.02
CA LYS A 699 -6.46 -23.60 -30.63
C LYS A 699 -5.48 -22.42 -30.50
N THR A 700 -5.95 -21.22 -30.80
CA THR A 700 -5.61 -20.00 -30.12
C THR A 700 -6.35 -20.13 -28.81
N LYS A 701 -5.63 -20.16 -27.69
CA LYS A 701 -6.24 -19.76 -26.42
C LYS A 701 -6.63 -18.28 -26.59
N VAL A 702 -7.80 -18.08 -27.16
CA VAL A 702 -8.59 -16.85 -27.14
C VAL A 702 -9.91 -17.37 -26.62
N GLU A 703 -10.06 -17.31 -25.31
CA GLU A 703 -11.35 -17.48 -24.66
C GLU A 703 -12.32 -16.48 -25.30
N ARG A 704 -13.41 -17.00 -25.85
CA ARG A 704 -14.64 -16.24 -26.01
C ARG A 704 -15.41 -16.43 -24.72
N ASP A 705 -15.30 -15.47 -23.82
CA ASP A 705 -16.35 -15.28 -22.82
C ASP A 705 -17.53 -14.58 -23.48
N SER A 706 -18.69 -15.15 -23.19
CA SER A 706 -20.02 -14.54 -23.26
C SER A 706 -20.11 -13.20 -22.55
#